data_AF-A0A428UKL6-F1
#
_entry.id   AF-A0A428UKL6-F1
#
_cell.length_a   1.000
_cell.length_b   1.000
_cell.length_c   1.000
_cell.angle_alpha   90.00
_cell.angle_beta   90.00
_cell.angle_gamma   90.00
#
_symmetry.space_group_name_H-M   'P 1'
#
loop_
_entity.id
_entity.type
_entity.pdbx_description
1 polymer ?
#
loop_
_entity_poly.entity_id
_entity_poly.type
_entity_poly.pdbx_seq_one_letter_code
_entity_poly.pdbx_strand_id
1 'polypeptide(L)'
;MRYSFAFTGLVTVAFSSGAFAQTTEPVETIIDPVPTSEPAVVPPTTTVIPTDTVAPKPVPTDNAGCQAVCNADYEQCIAHGGTEECHTILHGCLERCPVDPPLDPCLADCNAKHDACNSAPGANHASCASDYANCLGYNPYAGTGFVEPTACSKSMTTVPGPKKTESPEVCCVTCTTTYKACCDAAGDVIDHCKIEYTTCLGYNPFDIIPWVEPTVCKHNEPKPPKPTGTPEECCLQCTTVYDSCCAANGAIIENCKAEYTICLGYNPWDIVPWVKPSVCKHGDKPYPPKGGDHKGKDGKIIVGPPTKQPSGTPEECCVTCTTTYKACCDAAGDVIDHCKIEYTTCLGYNPWDIVPWVEPTVCKHGDTTGTKKGGDHKDKDGKIIVGPPTSQTGTKTNTNTGKKGTPEDCCIECTTIYKKCCDEAGDVIDHCKIAYTTCLGYNPFDITPWVEPTVCKHPDDDVVIVNGGENLRPALALLALGAIALLLAKMKFLATLSFVTAAFAASRTTAPSGCLVVRKSPSSGQYGTIQAAVNALSTSASGSQCIFIDQGTYSEQVLVPKRSAQLTIYGYTSDTSSYTGNKVTITAKKSQADGLNNDESATLRVKSPNFKLYNVNVANTYGKGSQAVALSAYADSGYYGCALTGYQDTLLSNEGYQLYSKCLIQGATDFIFGQKASSWFEKCDLRVVSASIGYITANGRDSSSGLSYYVFNNCNIAAASGNSVTNGAYYLGRPWREYARVVFQKTSMTSVINSAGWRIWNSGDERTSNVLFGEYSNTGAGASGTRASFYTKLSSPVSISTILTGSYASKGYYDASYM
;
A
#
# COMPACT_ATOMS: atom_id res chain seq x y z
N MET A 1 25.75 -61.20 24.38
CA MET A 1 25.00 -62.33 23.76
C MET A 1 24.71 -61.97 22.31
N ARG A 2 24.57 -62.95 21.40
CA ARG A 2 24.34 -62.72 19.95
C ARG A 2 23.24 -63.66 19.44
N TYR A 3 22.25 -63.11 18.74
CA TYR A 3 21.45 -63.68 17.63
C TYR A 3 20.76 -62.44 17.00
N SER A 4 20.83 -62.09 15.71
CA SER A 4 21.07 -62.80 14.45
C SER A 4 20.00 -63.83 14.07
N PHE A 5 19.05 -63.40 13.24
CA PHE A 5 18.48 -64.20 12.16
C PHE A 5 18.17 -63.32 10.95
N ALA A 6 18.32 -63.89 9.75
CA ALA A 6 18.00 -63.26 8.47
C ALA A 6 17.57 -64.33 7.45
N PHE A 7 16.54 -64.02 6.67
CA PHE A 7 16.11 -64.67 5.42
C PHE A 7 15.40 -63.55 4.62
N THR A 8 15.60 -63.24 3.33
CA THR A 8 16.07 -63.91 2.08
C THR A 8 15.11 -64.93 1.47
N GLY A 9 14.92 -64.82 0.14
CA GLY A 9 13.79 -65.38 -0.63
C GLY A 9 12.77 -64.28 -0.98
N LEU A 10 12.82 -63.56 -2.09
CA LEU A 10 13.39 -63.82 -3.43
C LEU A 10 12.60 -64.89 -4.20
N VAL A 11 11.54 -64.45 -4.88
CA VAL A 11 10.84 -65.19 -5.95
C VAL A 11 10.98 -64.38 -7.24
N THR A 12 11.63 -64.97 -8.22
CA THR A 12 11.79 -64.42 -9.57
C THR A 12 10.54 -64.69 -10.41
N VAL A 13 10.07 -63.72 -11.17
CA VAL A 13 9.23 -63.95 -12.36
C VAL A 13 10.00 -63.41 -13.57
N ALA A 14 10.00 -64.17 -14.66
CA ALA A 14 10.99 -64.03 -15.73
C ALA A 14 10.60 -63.03 -16.84
N PHE A 15 11.60 -62.62 -17.60
CA PHE A 15 11.42 -61.94 -18.89
C PHE A 15 10.84 -62.91 -19.95
N SER A 16 9.96 -62.41 -20.81
CA SER A 16 9.93 -62.82 -22.23
C SER A 16 9.40 -61.69 -23.11
N SER A 17 10.11 -61.39 -24.19
CA SER A 17 9.86 -60.31 -25.16
C SER A 17 8.82 -60.65 -26.23
N GLY A 18 8.15 -59.63 -26.78
CA GLY A 18 7.24 -59.73 -27.94
C GLY A 18 6.36 -58.48 -28.05
N ALA A 19 6.86 -57.32 -28.49
CA ALA A 19 7.20 -56.98 -29.88
C ALA A 19 5.98 -57.02 -30.83
N PHE A 20 5.48 -55.83 -31.19
CA PHE A 20 4.74 -55.60 -32.44
C PHE A 20 5.08 -54.20 -32.97
N ALA A 21 5.12 -54.03 -34.30
CA ALA A 21 5.71 -52.88 -34.98
C ALA A 21 4.70 -52.07 -35.81
N GLN A 22 5.17 -50.94 -36.34
CA GLN A 22 4.41 -50.05 -37.23
C GLN A 22 4.13 -50.69 -38.60
N THR A 23 2.98 -50.33 -39.19
CA THR A 23 2.79 -50.13 -40.65
C THR A 23 1.85 -48.95 -40.86
N THR A 24 1.81 -48.39 -42.08
CA THR A 24 1.46 -46.98 -42.35
C THR A 24 0.63 -46.78 -43.62
N GLU A 25 -0.27 -45.76 -43.61
CA GLU A 25 -0.79 -45.04 -44.80
C GLU A 25 -1.59 -45.86 -45.86
N PRO A 26 -2.15 -45.25 -46.93
CA PRO A 26 -2.85 -43.94 -47.07
C PRO A 26 -4.24 -44.07 -47.76
N VAL A 27 -5.03 -42.97 -47.83
CA VAL A 27 -6.08 -42.79 -48.87
C VAL A 27 -6.23 -41.30 -49.24
N GLU A 28 -6.27 -40.97 -50.55
CA GLU A 28 -6.60 -39.64 -51.09
C GLU A 28 -7.88 -39.63 -51.96
N THR A 29 -8.39 -38.41 -52.17
CA THR A 29 -9.50 -37.88 -53.00
C THR A 29 -9.87 -38.52 -54.35
N ILE A 30 -11.14 -38.34 -54.80
CA ILE A 30 -11.53 -37.73 -56.13
C ILE A 30 -13.08 -37.51 -56.30
N ILE A 31 -13.48 -36.22 -56.34
CA ILE A 31 -14.40 -35.46 -57.26
C ILE A 31 -15.73 -36.06 -57.84
N ASP A 32 -16.89 -35.44 -57.47
CA ASP A 32 -18.12 -34.94 -58.21
C ASP A 32 -18.82 -35.74 -59.37
N PRO A 33 -20.08 -35.41 -59.85
CA PRO A 33 -20.92 -34.19 -59.67
C PRO A 33 -22.50 -34.29 -59.53
N VAL A 34 -23.16 -33.28 -58.89
CA VAL A 34 -24.40 -32.50 -59.31
C VAL A 34 -25.77 -33.24 -59.57
N PRO A 35 -27.04 -32.68 -59.51
CA PRO A 35 -27.60 -31.35 -59.16
C PRO A 35 -28.81 -31.25 -58.14
N THR A 36 -29.10 -30.00 -57.74
CA THR A 36 -30.33 -29.29 -57.24
C THR A 36 -31.76 -29.90 -57.14
N SER A 37 -32.52 -29.48 -56.10
CA SER A 37 -33.87 -28.86 -56.21
C SER A 37 -34.35 -28.19 -54.88
N GLU A 38 -35.05 -27.05 -54.94
CA GLU A 38 -35.72 -26.37 -53.79
C GLU A 38 -37.04 -27.04 -53.35
N PRO A 39 -37.59 -26.65 -52.18
CA PRO A 39 -39.04 -26.37 -52.13
C PRO A 39 -39.45 -25.07 -51.40
N ALA A 40 -40.18 -24.23 -52.14
CA ALA A 40 -41.21 -23.24 -51.79
C ALA A 40 -41.45 -22.77 -50.33
N VAL A 41 -41.58 -21.44 -50.19
CA VAL A 41 -42.19 -20.75 -49.04
C VAL A 41 -43.72 -20.98 -48.99
N VAL A 42 -44.27 -21.15 -47.79
CA VAL A 42 -45.72 -21.16 -47.50
C VAL A 42 -46.00 -20.15 -46.37
N PRO A 43 -47.02 -19.27 -46.46
CA PRO A 43 -47.25 -18.22 -45.47
C PRO A 43 -47.85 -18.75 -44.15
N PRO A 44 -47.58 -18.09 -43.01
CA PRO A 44 -48.19 -18.46 -41.73
C PRO A 44 -49.70 -18.19 -41.73
N THR A 45 -50.47 -19.12 -41.16
CA THR A 45 -51.92 -18.97 -41.01
C THR A 45 -52.23 -18.36 -39.65
N THR A 46 -52.87 -17.19 -39.63
CA THR A 46 -53.22 -16.44 -38.41
C THR A 46 -54.12 -17.26 -37.48
N THR A 47 -53.57 -17.71 -36.36
CA THR A 47 -54.33 -18.45 -35.33
C THR A 47 -54.66 -17.50 -34.19
N VAL A 48 -55.89 -16.97 -34.19
CA VAL A 48 -56.38 -16.09 -33.12
C VAL A 48 -56.68 -16.92 -31.87
N ILE A 49 -56.01 -16.60 -30.77
CA ILE A 49 -56.31 -17.16 -29.44
C ILE A 49 -57.23 -16.18 -28.69
N PRO A 50 -58.24 -16.63 -27.91
CA PRO A 50 -59.32 -15.74 -27.47
C PRO A 50 -58.90 -14.75 -26.38
N THR A 51 -59.35 -13.51 -26.53
CA THR A 51 -59.43 -12.55 -25.43
C THR A 51 -60.61 -12.87 -24.53
N ASP A 52 -60.38 -13.54 -23.39
CA ASP A 52 -61.03 -13.21 -22.11
C ASP A 52 -60.56 -14.10 -20.94
N THR A 53 -60.86 -13.69 -19.71
CA THR A 53 -60.70 -14.43 -18.43
C THR A 53 -59.30 -14.55 -17.82
N VAL A 54 -58.50 -13.48 -17.85
CA VAL A 54 -57.63 -13.15 -16.69
C VAL A 54 -58.16 -11.86 -16.08
N ALA A 55 -58.59 -11.91 -14.82
CA ALA A 55 -59.07 -10.72 -14.11
C ALA A 55 -57.89 -9.74 -13.85
N PRO A 56 -58.10 -8.42 -13.94
CA PRO A 56 -57.02 -7.46 -13.72
C PRO A 56 -56.49 -7.58 -12.30
N LYS A 57 -55.18 -7.87 -12.17
CA LYS A 57 -54.46 -7.75 -10.90
C LYS A 57 -54.56 -6.29 -10.42
N PRO A 58 -54.60 -6.02 -9.10
CA PRO A 58 -54.55 -4.65 -8.60
C PRO A 58 -53.29 -3.94 -9.11
N VAL A 59 -53.46 -2.81 -9.80
CA VAL A 59 -52.34 -1.95 -10.21
C VAL A 59 -51.75 -1.30 -8.95
N PRO A 60 -50.44 -1.46 -8.67
CA PRO A 60 -49.80 -0.79 -7.54
C PRO A 60 -49.88 0.73 -7.66
N THR A 61 -50.05 1.42 -6.53
CA THR A 61 -50.17 2.88 -6.48
C THR A 61 -48.85 3.63 -6.59
N ASP A 62 -47.74 2.92 -6.66
CA ASP A 62 -46.37 3.44 -6.80
C ASP A 62 -45.70 2.93 -8.09
N ASN A 63 -44.79 3.74 -8.64
CA ASN A 63 -44.15 3.46 -9.93
C ASN A 63 -43.33 2.16 -9.89
N ALA A 64 -42.56 1.94 -8.82
CA ALA A 64 -41.71 0.76 -8.66
C ALA A 64 -42.51 -0.55 -8.66
N GLY A 65 -43.63 -0.61 -7.93
CA GLY A 65 -44.54 -1.74 -7.94
C GLY A 65 -45.17 -1.97 -9.32
N CYS A 66 -45.59 -0.90 -10.00
CA CYS A 66 -46.15 -1.02 -11.35
C CYS A 66 -45.13 -1.55 -12.37
N GLN A 67 -43.91 -1.02 -12.38
CA GLN A 67 -42.81 -1.52 -13.21
C GLN A 67 -42.50 -2.99 -12.92
N ALA A 68 -42.48 -3.39 -11.64
CA ALA A 68 -42.27 -4.78 -11.26
C ALA A 68 -43.36 -5.73 -11.81
N VAL A 69 -44.62 -5.28 -11.87
CA VAL A 69 -45.72 -6.04 -12.48
C VAL A 69 -45.57 -6.10 -14.00
N CYS A 70 -45.31 -4.98 -14.68
CA CYS A 70 -45.11 -4.95 -16.14
C CYS A 70 -43.92 -5.82 -16.59
N ASN A 71 -42.81 -5.80 -15.85
CA ASN A 71 -41.65 -6.65 -16.12
C ASN A 71 -41.96 -8.14 -15.87
N ALA A 72 -42.72 -8.48 -14.82
CA ALA A 72 -43.12 -9.87 -14.56
C ALA A 72 -44.06 -10.43 -15.64
N ASP A 73 -44.97 -9.61 -16.18
CA ASP A 73 -45.87 -10.02 -17.26
C ASP A 73 -45.15 -10.08 -18.62
N TYR A 74 -44.11 -9.27 -18.83
CA TYR A 74 -43.17 -9.42 -19.96
C TYR A 74 -42.36 -10.73 -19.89
N GLU A 75 -41.81 -11.09 -18.73
CA GLU A 75 -41.10 -12.36 -18.53
C GLU A 75 -42.00 -13.58 -18.79
N GLN A 76 -43.29 -13.50 -18.44
CA GLN A 76 -44.26 -14.53 -18.81
C GLN A 76 -44.58 -14.55 -20.31
N CYS A 77 -44.55 -13.40 -20.98
CA CYS A 77 -44.79 -13.29 -22.42
C CYS A 77 -43.65 -13.92 -23.24
N ILE A 78 -42.38 -13.54 -22.96
CA ILE A 78 -41.22 -14.08 -23.70
C ILE A 78 -41.04 -15.59 -23.52
N ALA A 79 -41.49 -16.15 -22.38
CA ALA A 79 -41.50 -17.59 -22.14
C ALA A 79 -42.41 -18.38 -23.11
N HIS A 80 -43.31 -17.70 -23.84
CA HIS A 80 -44.18 -18.30 -24.86
C HIS A 80 -43.68 -18.08 -26.31
N GLY A 81 -42.48 -17.50 -26.49
CA GLY A 81 -41.75 -17.52 -27.77
C GLY A 81 -41.93 -16.31 -28.69
N GLY A 82 -42.70 -15.30 -28.29
CA GLY A 82 -42.73 -13.99 -28.94
C GLY A 82 -41.73 -13.02 -28.29
N THR A 83 -41.09 -12.14 -29.08
CA THR A 83 -40.22 -11.06 -28.57
C THR A 83 -40.79 -9.68 -28.88
N GLU A 84 -41.12 -9.41 -30.14
CA GLU A 84 -41.56 -8.10 -30.64
C GLU A 84 -42.95 -7.68 -30.12
N GLU A 85 -43.91 -8.62 -30.08
CA GLU A 85 -45.22 -8.40 -29.44
C GLU A 85 -45.08 -8.20 -27.93
N CYS A 86 -44.19 -8.95 -27.28
CA CYS A 86 -43.94 -8.82 -25.83
C CYS A 86 -43.30 -7.48 -25.47
N HIS A 87 -42.36 -6.95 -26.27
CA HIS A 87 -41.85 -5.59 -26.10
C HIS A 87 -42.93 -4.53 -26.27
N THR A 88 -43.88 -4.74 -27.20
CA THR A 88 -45.03 -3.83 -27.41
C THR A 88 -45.98 -3.86 -26.21
N ILE A 89 -46.25 -5.05 -25.64
CA ILE A 89 -47.04 -5.22 -24.41
C ILE A 89 -46.34 -4.56 -23.21
N LEU A 90 -45.02 -4.72 -23.08
CA LEU A 90 -44.23 -4.08 -22.02
C LEU A 90 -44.32 -2.55 -22.11
N HIS A 91 -44.11 -1.97 -23.29
CA HIS A 91 -44.27 -0.52 -23.51
C HIS A 91 -45.67 -0.03 -23.14
N GLY A 92 -46.72 -0.66 -23.68
CA GLY A 92 -48.11 -0.30 -23.39
C GLY A 92 -48.57 -0.57 -21.96
N CYS A 93 -47.78 -1.30 -21.16
CA CYS A 93 -47.95 -1.47 -19.72
C CYS A 93 -47.24 -0.35 -18.95
N LEU A 94 -45.97 -0.09 -19.25
CA LEU A 94 -45.16 0.95 -18.61
C LEU A 94 -45.73 2.36 -18.84
N GLU A 95 -46.31 2.64 -20.00
CA GLU A 95 -47.07 3.88 -20.30
C GLU A 95 -48.28 4.13 -19.38
N ARG A 96 -48.73 3.10 -18.63
CA ARG A 96 -49.85 3.20 -17.68
C ARG A 96 -49.40 3.27 -16.22
N CYS A 97 -48.10 3.14 -15.95
CA CYS A 97 -47.60 3.30 -14.60
C CYS A 97 -47.69 4.75 -14.14
N PRO A 98 -47.99 5.00 -12.84
CA PRO A 98 -48.01 6.35 -12.32
C PRO A 98 -46.62 6.95 -12.44
N VAL A 99 -46.49 8.02 -13.22
CA VAL A 99 -45.25 8.80 -13.33
C VAL A 99 -44.91 9.33 -11.94
N ASP A 100 -43.63 9.26 -11.57
CA ASP A 100 -43.15 9.78 -10.28
C ASP A 100 -43.53 11.26 -10.07
N PRO A 101 -43.65 11.72 -8.81
CA PRO A 101 -44.07 13.10 -8.50
C PRO A 101 -43.22 14.12 -9.27
N PRO A 102 -43.83 15.25 -9.70
CA PRO A 102 -43.20 16.16 -10.65
C PRO A 102 -41.83 16.62 -10.16
N LEU A 103 -40.84 16.49 -11.05
CA LEU A 103 -39.47 16.98 -10.87
C LEU A 103 -39.47 18.36 -10.19
N ASP A 104 -38.58 18.53 -9.20
CA ASP A 104 -38.38 19.80 -8.52
C ASP A 104 -38.33 20.95 -9.55
N PRO A 105 -39.17 21.99 -9.42
CA PRO A 105 -39.22 23.09 -10.38
C PRO A 105 -37.87 23.80 -10.58
N CYS A 106 -36.99 23.78 -9.58
CA CYS A 106 -35.62 24.28 -9.74
C CYS A 106 -34.76 23.32 -10.57
N LEU A 107 -34.76 22.02 -10.30
CA LEU A 107 -34.08 21.01 -11.12
C LEU A 107 -34.52 21.07 -12.58
N ALA A 108 -35.83 21.18 -12.85
CA ALA A 108 -36.35 21.30 -14.22
C ALA A 108 -35.80 22.53 -14.96
N ASP A 109 -35.74 23.69 -14.28
CA ASP A 109 -35.15 24.93 -14.79
C ASP A 109 -33.61 24.83 -14.98
N CYS A 110 -32.91 24.15 -14.08
CA CYS A 110 -31.46 23.93 -14.17
C CYS A 110 -31.08 22.95 -15.29
N ASN A 111 -31.83 21.87 -15.49
CA ASN A 111 -31.63 20.93 -16.60
C ASN A 111 -31.81 21.65 -17.93
N ALA A 112 -32.94 22.34 -18.11
CA ALA A 112 -33.23 23.10 -19.33
C ALA A 112 -32.14 24.13 -19.68
N LYS A 113 -31.52 24.76 -18.67
CA LYS A 113 -30.39 25.69 -18.85
C LYS A 113 -29.09 24.98 -19.21
N HIS A 114 -28.79 23.82 -18.62
CA HIS A 114 -27.61 23.03 -18.94
C HIS A 114 -27.69 22.48 -20.37
N ASP A 115 -28.83 21.93 -20.77
CA ASP A 115 -29.06 21.38 -22.11
C ASP A 115 -29.00 22.49 -23.19
N ALA A 116 -29.58 23.66 -22.91
CA ALA A 116 -29.47 24.82 -23.79
C ALA A 116 -28.03 25.35 -23.90
N CYS A 117 -27.23 25.28 -22.82
CA CYS A 117 -25.82 25.64 -22.83
C CYS A 117 -24.99 24.66 -23.67
N ASN A 118 -25.13 23.35 -23.43
CA ASN A 118 -24.43 22.31 -24.19
C ASN A 118 -24.80 22.28 -25.68
N SER A 119 -26.03 22.69 -26.02
CA SER A 119 -26.51 22.74 -27.41
C SER A 119 -26.08 23.99 -28.19
N ALA A 120 -25.40 24.95 -27.55
CA ALA A 120 -25.01 26.20 -28.21
C ALA A 120 -23.74 26.04 -29.08
N PRO A 121 -23.70 26.59 -30.31
CA PRO A 121 -22.52 26.49 -31.18
C PRO A 121 -21.26 27.09 -30.55
N GLY A 122 -20.25 26.25 -30.30
CA GLY A 122 -18.99 26.66 -29.66
C GLY A 122 -19.02 26.74 -28.13
N ALA A 123 -20.02 26.13 -27.48
CA ALA A 123 -20.12 26.08 -26.02
C ALA A 123 -18.89 25.45 -25.34
N ASN A 124 -18.50 26.01 -24.19
CA ASN A 124 -17.54 25.37 -23.29
C ASN A 124 -18.29 24.49 -22.30
N HIS A 125 -18.28 23.17 -22.53
CA HIS A 125 -19.03 22.22 -21.69
C HIS A 125 -18.57 22.22 -20.21
N ALA A 126 -17.31 22.59 -19.92
CA ALA A 126 -16.84 22.74 -18.54
C ALA A 126 -17.47 23.96 -17.83
N SER A 127 -17.72 25.05 -18.57
CA SER A 127 -18.51 26.19 -18.08
C SER A 127 -19.97 25.78 -17.89
N CYS A 128 -20.59 25.11 -18.88
CA CYS A 128 -21.97 24.62 -18.75
C CYS A 128 -22.16 23.66 -17.55
N ALA A 129 -21.18 22.80 -17.25
CA ALA A 129 -21.17 21.93 -16.07
C ALA A 129 -21.00 22.70 -14.75
N SER A 130 -20.13 23.72 -14.73
CA SER A 130 -19.95 24.61 -13.58
C SER A 130 -21.22 25.41 -13.28
N ASP A 131 -21.86 25.98 -14.30
CA ASP A 131 -23.09 26.78 -14.13
C ASP A 131 -24.29 25.90 -13.75
N TYR A 132 -24.32 24.65 -14.19
CA TYR A 132 -25.30 23.65 -13.75
C TYR A 132 -25.13 23.30 -12.27
N ALA A 133 -23.89 23.02 -11.81
CA ALA A 133 -23.59 22.83 -10.40
C ALA A 133 -23.97 24.06 -9.53
N ASN A 134 -23.69 25.27 -10.03
CA ASN A 134 -24.11 26.52 -9.39
C ASN A 134 -25.64 26.69 -9.34
N CYS A 135 -26.35 26.21 -10.36
CA CYS A 135 -27.82 26.27 -10.44
C CYS A 135 -28.49 25.34 -9.43
N LEU A 136 -28.02 24.08 -9.38
CA LEU A 136 -28.45 23.03 -8.46
C LEU A 136 -28.10 23.35 -6.99
N GLY A 137 -27.01 24.09 -6.77
CA GLY A 137 -26.49 24.43 -5.45
C GLY A 137 -25.62 23.32 -4.81
N TYR A 138 -25.17 22.37 -5.62
CA TYR A 138 -24.17 21.35 -5.29
C TYR A 138 -23.55 20.83 -6.60
N ASN A 139 -22.40 20.16 -6.52
CA ASN A 139 -21.69 19.67 -7.71
C ASN A 139 -22.02 18.18 -7.99
N PRO A 140 -22.84 17.84 -9.00
CA PRO A 140 -23.16 16.45 -9.34
C PRO A 140 -21.99 15.69 -10.00
N TYR A 141 -20.89 16.37 -10.33
CA TYR A 141 -19.66 15.77 -10.85
C TYR A 141 -18.60 15.53 -9.74
N ALA A 142 -18.93 15.79 -8.47
CA ALA A 142 -18.00 15.62 -7.35
C ALA A 142 -17.89 14.15 -6.90
N GLY A 143 -16.97 13.40 -7.50
CA GLY A 143 -16.68 12.02 -7.12
C GLY A 143 -15.98 11.24 -8.21
N THR A 144 -16.19 9.93 -8.25
CA THR A 144 -15.68 9.03 -9.31
C THR A 144 -16.66 8.85 -10.47
N GLY A 145 -17.59 9.79 -10.67
CA GLY A 145 -18.62 9.75 -11.70
C GLY A 145 -19.63 10.90 -11.54
N PHE A 146 -20.50 11.07 -12.53
CA PHE A 146 -21.69 11.93 -12.44
C PHE A 146 -22.78 11.22 -11.63
N VAL A 147 -23.44 11.97 -10.74
CA VAL A 147 -24.64 11.54 -10.02
C VAL A 147 -25.82 12.33 -10.55
N GLU A 148 -26.84 11.63 -11.04
CA GLU A 148 -28.03 12.25 -11.63
C GLU A 148 -28.83 13.04 -10.57
N PRO A 149 -29.00 14.37 -10.73
CA PRO A 149 -29.70 15.19 -9.75
C PRO A 149 -31.19 14.90 -9.66
N THR A 150 -31.74 14.82 -8.44
CA THR A 150 -33.18 14.60 -8.18
C THR A 150 -33.91 15.83 -7.61
N ALA A 151 -33.18 16.82 -7.08
CA ALA A 151 -33.67 18.15 -6.72
C ALA A 151 -32.52 19.18 -6.63
N CYS A 152 -32.82 20.48 -6.59
CA CYS A 152 -31.92 21.54 -6.13
C CYS A 152 -31.83 21.63 -4.59
N SER A 153 -30.71 22.13 -4.05
CA SER A 153 -30.51 22.37 -2.61
C SER A 153 -31.09 23.70 -2.09
N LYS A 154 -32.10 24.28 -2.75
CA LYS A 154 -32.55 25.67 -2.49
C LYS A 154 -33.46 25.83 -1.26
N SER A 155 -32.82 25.80 -0.09
CA SER A 155 -33.19 26.55 1.12
C SER A 155 -34.56 26.23 1.76
N MET A 156 -34.62 25.16 2.55
CA MET A 156 -35.52 25.11 3.70
C MET A 156 -34.97 25.96 4.86
N THR A 157 -35.87 26.44 5.73
CA THR A 157 -35.63 27.50 6.72
C THR A 157 -34.48 27.24 7.70
N THR A 158 -33.60 28.23 7.86
CA THR A 158 -32.54 28.23 8.88
C THR A 158 -33.09 28.06 10.31
N VAL A 159 -32.80 26.92 10.95
CA VAL A 159 -32.90 26.82 12.41
C VAL A 159 -31.79 27.70 13.02
N PRO A 160 -32.06 28.54 14.03
CA PRO A 160 -31.04 29.40 14.60
C PRO A 160 -29.91 28.60 15.26
N GLY A 161 -28.69 28.73 14.76
CA GLY A 161 -27.48 28.26 15.45
C GLY A 161 -27.25 29.01 16.78
N PRO A 162 -26.42 28.47 17.69
CA PRO A 162 -26.18 29.06 19.00
C PRO A 162 -25.61 30.47 18.88
N LYS A 163 -26.03 31.38 19.75
CA LYS A 163 -25.54 32.77 19.74
C LYS A 163 -24.15 32.85 20.38
N LYS A 164 -23.33 33.80 19.90
CA LYS A 164 -21.96 34.13 20.39
C LYS A 164 -21.86 34.60 21.85
N THR A 165 -22.87 34.35 22.67
CA THR A 165 -22.98 34.71 24.09
C THR A 165 -23.42 33.53 24.96
N GLU A 166 -23.62 32.35 24.37
CA GLU A 166 -24.01 31.12 25.08
C GLU A 166 -22.75 30.36 25.59
N SER A 167 -22.91 29.54 26.64
CA SER A 167 -21.77 28.83 27.25
C SER A 167 -21.29 27.63 26.40
N PRO A 168 -20.08 27.10 26.61
CA PRO A 168 -19.56 25.95 25.88
C PRO A 168 -20.45 24.70 25.98
N GLU A 169 -21.12 24.48 27.10
CA GLU A 169 -22.08 23.37 27.30
C GLU A 169 -23.38 23.62 26.51
N VAL A 170 -23.92 24.84 26.59
CA VAL A 170 -25.16 25.22 25.86
C VAL A 170 -24.94 25.14 24.35
N CYS A 171 -23.79 25.61 23.84
CA CYS A 171 -23.42 25.42 22.44
C CYS A 171 -23.40 23.92 22.06
N CYS A 172 -22.79 23.06 22.87
CA CYS A 172 -22.74 21.62 22.60
C CYS A 172 -24.12 20.97 22.51
N VAL A 173 -25.03 21.31 23.45
CA VAL A 173 -26.41 20.82 23.44
C VAL A 173 -27.17 21.33 22.21
N THR A 174 -27.06 22.63 21.88
CA THR A 174 -27.71 23.20 20.68
C THR A 174 -27.19 22.55 19.40
N CYS A 175 -25.87 22.53 19.18
CA CYS A 175 -25.26 21.93 17.99
C CYS A 175 -25.64 20.45 17.81
N THR A 176 -25.68 19.68 18.89
CA THR A 176 -25.99 18.24 18.83
C THR A 176 -27.48 17.99 18.63
N THR A 177 -28.35 18.87 19.13
CA THR A 177 -29.79 18.84 18.84
C THR A 177 -30.06 19.13 17.37
N THR A 178 -29.40 20.15 16.80
CA THR A 178 -29.50 20.49 15.37
C THR A 178 -28.95 19.37 14.49
N TYR A 179 -27.82 18.75 14.85
CA TYR A 179 -27.26 17.61 14.11
C TYR A 179 -28.22 16.41 14.07
N LYS A 180 -28.84 16.07 15.21
CA LYS A 180 -29.82 14.98 15.30
C LYS A 180 -31.07 15.30 14.45
N ALA A 181 -31.62 16.52 14.56
CA ALA A 181 -32.74 16.97 13.74
C ALA A 181 -32.43 16.98 12.23
N CYS A 182 -31.19 17.28 11.83
CA CYS A 182 -30.73 17.16 10.43
C CYS A 182 -30.69 15.70 9.96
N CYS A 183 -30.24 14.77 10.81
CA CYS A 183 -30.20 13.34 10.49
C CYS A 183 -31.60 12.67 10.48
N ASP A 184 -32.56 13.24 11.21
CA ASP A 184 -33.94 12.74 11.30
C ASP A 184 -34.85 13.27 10.16
N ALA A 185 -34.36 14.18 9.31
CA ALA A 185 -35.09 14.75 8.19
C ALA A 185 -35.10 13.79 6.97
N ALA A 186 -36.29 13.54 6.41
CA ALA A 186 -36.48 12.59 5.32
C ALA A 186 -36.05 13.16 3.95
N GLY A 187 -34.75 13.12 3.67
CA GLY A 187 -34.19 13.42 2.34
C GLY A 187 -32.68 13.67 2.29
N ASP A 188 -32.06 14.06 3.41
CA ASP A 188 -30.71 14.65 3.38
C ASP A 188 -29.55 13.65 3.46
N VAL A 189 -28.43 14.05 2.84
CA VAL A 189 -27.19 13.27 2.82
C VAL A 189 -26.44 13.47 4.14
N ILE A 190 -26.28 12.39 4.91
CA ILE A 190 -25.65 12.33 6.24
C ILE A 190 -24.36 13.16 6.39
N ASP A 191 -23.53 13.25 5.34
CA ASP A 191 -22.27 13.99 5.38
C ASP A 191 -22.44 15.52 5.41
N HIS A 192 -23.55 16.07 4.91
CA HIS A 192 -23.90 17.50 5.09
C HIS A 192 -24.12 17.82 6.58
N CYS A 193 -24.94 17.02 7.27
CA CYS A 193 -25.18 17.18 8.71
C CYS A 193 -23.87 17.11 9.53
N LYS A 194 -22.92 16.24 9.15
CA LYS A 194 -21.59 16.17 9.81
C LYS A 194 -20.76 17.45 9.62
N ILE A 195 -20.81 18.05 8.43
CA ILE A 195 -20.10 19.30 8.12
C ILE A 195 -20.71 20.47 8.91
N GLU A 196 -22.04 20.58 8.96
CA GLU A 196 -22.75 21.58 9.78
C GLU A 196 -22.40 21.42 11.26
N TYR A 197 -22.44 20.19 11.78
CA TYR A 197 -22.15 19.90 13.19
C TYR A 197 -20.70 20.21 13.58
N THR A 198 -19.74 19.82 12.72
CA THR A 198 -18.31 20.18 12.85
C THR A 198 -18.11 21.70 12.86
N THR A 199 -18.83 22.41 11.98
CA THR A 199 -18.77 23.88 11.90
C THR A 199 -19.38 24.55 13.13
N CYS A 200 -20.48 23.99 13.66
CA CYS A 200 -21.16 24.48 14.85
C CYS A 200 -20.30 24.33 16.11
N LEU A 201 -19.70 23.14 16.33
CA LEU A 201 -18.82 22.86 17.47
C LEU A 201 -17.47 23.58 17.41
N GLY A 202 -17.01 23.98 16.22
CA GLY A 202 -15.71 24.61 16.00
C GLY A 202 -14.54 23.62 15.90
N TYR A 203 -14.81 22.31 15.90
CA TYR A 203 -13.85 21.23 15.67
C TYR A 203 -14.60 19.97 15.20
N ASN A 204 -13.89 19.01 14.59
CA ASN A 204 -14.49 17.76 14.14
C ASN A 204 -14.63 16.77 15.33
N PRO A 205 -15.85 16.37 15.74
CA PRO A 205 -16.04 15.40 16.82
C PRO A 205 -15.82 13.95 16.35
N PHE A 206 -15.83 13.69 15.04
CA PHE A 206 -15.78 12.35 14.47
C PHE A 206 -14.37 11.75 14.38
N ASP A 207 -13.33 12.57 14.60
CA ASP A 207 -11.92 12.11 14.65
C ASP A 207 -11.55 11.52 16.03
N ILE A 208 -12.44 11.61 17.03
CA ILE A 208 -12.25 11.03 18.37
C ILE A 208 -12.68 9.56 18.35
N ILE A 209 -11.78 8.66 18.77
CA ILE A 209 -12.02 7.21 18.80
C ILE A 209 -11.75 6.66 20.21
N PRO A 210 -12.71 5.94 20.84
CA PRO A 210 -14.09 5.72 20.39
C PRO A 210 -14.88 7.03 20.35
N TRP A 211 -15.83 7.14 19.42
CA TRP A 211 -16.69 8.32 19.34
C TRP A 211 -17.55 8.45 20.60
N VAL A 212 -17.58 9.65 21.15
CA VAL A 212 -18.37 10.04 22.33
C VAL A 212 -19.11 11.33 22.01
N GLU A 213 -20.32 11.50 22.53
CA GLU A 213 -21.12 12.70 22.27
C GLU A 213 -20.42 13.94 22.89
N PRO A 214 -20.08 14.98 22.09
CA PRO A 214 -19.35 16.16 22.54
C PRO A 214 -19.97 16.89 23.74
N THR A 215 -19.17 17.09 24.79
CA THR A 215 -19.59 17.77 26.03
C THR A 215 -19.15 19.24 26.14
N VAL A 216 -18.22 19.70 25.30
CA VAL A 216 -17.68 21.07 25.31
C VAL A 216 -17.48 21.57 23.87
N CYS A 217 -18.04 22.73 23.53
CA CYS A 217 -17.91 23.35 22.20
C CYS A 217 -16.86 24.49 22.19
N LYS A 218 -16.13 24.65 21.07
CA LYS A 218 -15.05 25.65 20.88
C LYS A 218 -15.48 26.96 20.19
N HIS A 219 -16.77 27.14 19.89
CA HIS A 219 -17.30 28.28 19.10
C HIS A 219 -16.96 29.69 19.63
N ASN A 220 -16.54 29.81 20.90
CA ASN A 220 -16.14 31.07 21.53
C ASN A 220 -14.62 31.22 21.78
N GLU A 221 -13.77 30.28 21.36
CA GLU A 221 -12.31 30.46 21.44
C GLU A 221 -11.83 31.50 20.40
N PRO A 222 -11.05 32.53 20.79
CA PRO A 222 -10.52 33.49 19.81
C PRO A 222 -9.54 32.80 18.85
N LYS A 223 -9.79 32.91 17.54
CA LYS A 223 -8.77 32.52 16.54
C LYS A 223 -7.47 33.30 16.81
N PRO A 224 -6.29 32.66 16.73
CA PRO A 224 -5.03 33.36 16.90
C PRO A 224 -4.90 34.50 15.87
N PRO A 225 -4.37 35.67 16.28
CA PRO A 225 -4.27 36.82 15.40
C PRO A 225 -3.34 36.53 14.21
N LYS A 226 -3.71 37.01 13.02
CA LYS A 226 -2.85 36.93 11.83
C LYS A 226 -1.52 37.63 12.12
N PRO A 227 -0.36 37.00 11.89
CA PRO A 227 0.93 37.63 12.14
C PRO A 227 1.11 38.89 11.29
N THR A 228 1.75 39.91 11.88
CA THR A 228 2.04 41.20 11.24
C THR A 228 3.50 41.54 11.44
N GLY A 229 4.20 41.89 10.36
CA GLY A 229 5.64 42.16 10.34
C GLY A 229 6.21 41.84 8.96
N THR A 230 7.54 41.74 8.87
CA THR A 230 8.24 41.19 7.70
C THR A 230 8.05 39.65 7.62
N PRO A 231 8.39 39.01 6.48
CA PRO A 231 8.38 37.55 6.35
C PRO A 231 9.19 36.81 7.42
N GLU A 232 10.28 37.40 7.91
CA GLU A 232 11.15 36.86 8.97
C GLU A 232 10.52 37.02 10.35
N GLU A 233 9.96 38.20 10.65
CA GLU A 233 9.22 38.46 11.90
C GLU A 233 7.99 37.56 12.03
N CYS A 234 7.27 37.36 10.93
CA CYS A 234 6.18 36.39 10.80
C CYS A 234 6.65 34.96 11.12
N CYS A 235 7.81 34.56 10.60
CA CYS A 235 8.37 33.23 10.87
C CYS A 235 8.72 33.02 12.35
N LEU A 236 9.27 34.05 13.00
CA LEU A 236 9.57 34.05 14.43
C LEU A 236 8.29 34.00 15.30
N GLN A 237 7.24 34.75 14.91
CA GLN A 237 5.93 34.72 15.57
C GLN A 237 5.31 33.31 15.48
N CYS A 238 5.19 32.75 14.28
CA CYS A 238 4.65 31.40 14.07
C CYS A 238 5.45 30.32 14.80
N THR A 239 6.78 30.46 14.82
CA THR A 239 7.69 29.59 15.57
C THR A 239 7.38 29.62 17.07
N THR A 240 7.21 30.81 17.63
CA THR A 240 6.91 30.98 19.06
C THR A 240 5.57 30.37 19.43
N VAL A 241 4.57 30.44 18.54
CA VAL A 241 3.27 29.76 18.71
C VAL A 241 3.42 28.24 18.68
N TYR A 242 4.17 27.69 17.72
CA TYR A 242 4.41 26.24 17.62
C TYR A 242 5.13 25.68 18.86
N ASP A 243 6.21 26.33 19.29
CA ASP A 243 6.99 25.91 20.45
C ASP A 243 6.15 26.01 21.74
N SER A 244 5.32 27.05 21.87
CA SER A 244 4.39 27.22 23.01
C SER A 244 3.26 26.18 23.02
N CYS A 245 2.71 25.84 21.86
CA CYS A 245 1.72 24.78 21.70
C CYS A 245 2.29 23.43 22.13
N CYS A 246 3.49 23.08 21.66
CA CYS A 246 4.18 21.84 22.03
C CYS A 246 4.57 21.76 23.51
N ALA A 247 4.68 22.90 24.21
CA ALA A 247 5.04 22.97 25.63
C ALA A 247 3.83 22.81 26.58
N ALA A 248 2.59 22.75 26.09
CA ALA A 248 1.40 22.62 26.93
C ALA A 248 1.16 21.15 27.36
N ASN A 249 0.84 20.93 28.64
CA ASN A 249 0.53 19.59 29.16
C ASN A 249 -0.72 19.02 28.46
N GLY A 250 -0.53 17.89 27.75
CA GLY A 250 -1.59 17.25 26.97
C GLY A 250 -1.72 17.74 25.51
N ALA A 251 -0.76 18.54 25.01
CA ALA A 251 -0.75 19.01 23.63
C ALA A 251 -0.68 17.86 22.61
N ILE A 252 -1.49 17.96 21.55
CA ILE A 252 -1.45 17.05 20.40
C ILE A 252 -0.51 17.66 19.35
N ILE A 253 0.69 17.06 19.20
CA ILE A 253 1.77 17.59 18.36
C ILE A 253 1.33 17.86 16.92
N GLU A 254 0.52 16.99 16.32
CA GLU A 254 0.03 17.18 14.94
C GLU A 254 -0.89 18.40 14.78
N ASN A 255 -1.65 18.78 15.83
CA ASN A 255 -2.45 20.01 15.82
C ASN A 255 -1.51 21.23 15.83
N CYS A 256 -0.48 21.23 16.68
CA CYS A 256 0.54 22.27 16.69
C CYS A 256 1.23 22.40 15.31
N LYS A 257 1.57 21.28 14.66
CA LYS A 257 2.16 21.28 13.31
C LYS A 257 1.22 21.83 12.23
N ALA A 258 -0.07 21.52 12.32
CA ALA A 258 -1.09 22.04 11.41
C ALA A 258 -1.24 23.57 11.58
N GLU A 259 -1.33 24.06 12.81
CA GLU A 259 -1.36 25.49 13.12
C GLU A 259 -0.09 26.21 12.65
N TYR A 260 1.09 25.61 12.85
CA TYR A 260 2.37 26.16 12.37
C TYR A 260 2.43 26.24 10.84
N THR A 261 1.97 25.21 10.14
CA THR A 261 1.87 25.16 8.66
C THR A 261 0.93 26.25 8.12
N ILE A 262 -0.23 26.44 8.76
CA ILE A 262 -1.20 27.49 8.42
C ILE A 262 -0.61 28.88 8.70
N CYS A 263 0.09 29.05 9.82
CA CYS A 263 0.72 30.31 10.21
C CYS A 263 1.88 30.69 9.25
N LEU A 264 2.71 29.74 8.84
CA LEU A 264 3.80 29.98 7.89
C LEU A 264 3.33 30.24 6.45
N GLY A 265 2.13 29.78 6.08
CA GLY A 265 1.62 29.83 4.70
C GLY A 265 2.25 28.78 3.78
N TYR A 266 2.96 27.79 4.33
CA TYR A 266 3.44 26.59 3.66
C TYR A 266 3.80 25.52 4.68
N ASN A 267 3.89 24.27 4.23
CA ASN A 267 4.32 23.14 5.03
C ASN A 267 5.86 23.13 5.17
N PRO A 268 6.43 23.29 6.38
CA PRO A 268 7.87 23.23 6.58
C PRO A 268 8.40 21.78 6.66
N TRP A 269 7.52 20.79 6.80
CA TRP A 269 7.85 19.38 6.97
C TRP A 269 8.14 18.67 5.63
N ASP A 270 7.90 19.34 4.49
CA ASP A 270 8.28 18.86 3.14
C ASP A 270 9.77 19.06 2.82
N ILE A 271 10.53 19.71 3.72
CA ILE A 271 11.98 19.90 3.60
C ILE A 271 12.70 18.79 4.37
N VAL A 272 13.59 18.06 3.71
CA VAL A 272 14.31 16.91 4.27
C VAL A 272 15.83 17.07 4.04
N PRO A 273 16.69 16.99 5.08
CA PRO A 273 16.35 16.90 6.50
C PRO A 273 15.59 18.14 6.98
N TRP A 274 14.77 18.00 8.03
CA TRP A 274 14.00 19.13 8.55
C TRP A 274 14.93 20.18 9.16
N VAL A 275 14.76 21.43 8.73
CA VAL A 275 15.42 22.61 9.28
C VAL A 275 14.33 23.59 9.72
N LYS A 276 14.50 24.19 10.90
CA LYS A 276 13.53 25.15 11.44
C LYS A 276 13.46 26.38 10.52
N PRO A 277 12.28 26.74 9.97
CA PRO A 277 12.13 27.84 9.02
C PRO A 277 12.64 29.20 9.50
N SER A 278 13.06 30.03 8.54
CA SER A 278 13.53 31.41 8.77
C SER A 278 12.66 32.49 8.11
N VAL A 279 11.74 32.13 7.20
CA VAL A 279 10.92 33.05 6.40
C VAL A 279 9.49 32.49 6.24
N CYS A 280 8.45 33.32 6.30
CA CYS A 280 7.04 32.95 6.08
C CYS A 280 6.51 33.45 4.72
N LYS A 281 5.37 32.92 4.24
CA LYS A 281 4.77 33.26 2.92
C LYS A 281 3.52 34.16 2.96
N HIS A 282 3.17 34.77 4.09
CA HIS A 282 2.00 35.67 4.16
C HIS A 282 2.32 37.07 3.62
N GLY A 283 1.92 37.36 2.38
CA GLY A 283 1.89 38.72 1.82
C GLY A 283 2.30 38.79 0.35
N ASP A 284 1.31 38.87 -0.55
CA ASP A 284 1.55 38.83 -1.99
C ASP A 284 2.30 40.05 -2.56
N LYS A 285 3.51 39.82 -3.09
CA LYS A 285 4.00 40.45 -4.31
C LYS A 285 4.80 39.45 -5.15
N PRO A 286 4.69 39.47 -6.50
CA PRO A 286 5.58 38.69 -7.36
C PRO A 286 7.01 39.23 -7.25
N TYR A 287 8.00 38.33 -7.31
CA TYR A 287 9.42 38.63 -7.09
C TYR A 287 9.96 39.71 -8.06
N PRO A 288 10.28 40.94 -7.60
CA PRO A 288 10.86 41.99 -8.44
C PRO A 288 12.40 41.86 -8.47
N PRO A 289 13.07 42.10 -9.61
CA PRO A 289 14.47 41.73 -9.77
C PRO A 289 15.49 42.83 -9.41
N LYS A 290 16.74 42.37 -9.21
CA LYS A 290 18.02 43.11 -9.16
C LYS A 290 18.45 43.77 -7.83
N GLY A 291 19.54 43.23 -7.27
CA GLY A 291 20.76 44.02 -7.05
C GLY A 291 21.20 44.20 -5.59
N GLY A 292 22.34 43.61 -5.24
CA GLY A 292 23.07 43.89 -3.99
C GLY A 292 24.13 42.84 -3.67
N ASP A 293 25.41 43.23 -3.74
CA ASP A 293 26.51 42.34 -3.36
C ASP A 293 26.56 42.18 -1.82
N HIS A 294 26.32 40.97 -1.32
CA HIS A 294 26.46 40.69 0.12
C HIS A 294 27.94 40.55 0.49
N LYS A 295 28.55 41.66 0.94
CA LYS A 295 29.91 41.65 1.51
C LYS A 295 29.96 40.89 2.84
N GLY A 296 30.82 39.87 2.89
CA GLY A 296 31.32 39.30 4.15
C GLY A 296 32.12 40.33 4.96
N LYS A 297 32.30 40.08 6.26
CA LYS A 297 32.96 41.02 7.20
C LYS A 297 34.47 41.18 6.97
N ASP A 298 35.03 40.33 6.13
CA ASP A 298 36.42 40.26 5.67
C ASP A 298 36.62 40.86 4.26
N GLY A 299 35.58 41.53 3.71
CA GLY A 299 35.69 42.42 2.54
C GLY A 299 35.87 41.73 1.17
N LYS A 300 36.04 40.41 1.17
CA LYS A 300 36.21 39.58 -0.03
C LYS A 300 34.86 39.36 -0.73
N ILE A 301 34.84 39.46 -2.05
CA ILE A 301 33.62 39.21 -2.85
C ILE A 301 33.45 37.70 -3.03
N ILE A 302 32.32 37.16 -2.57
CA ILE A 302 31.88 35.81 -2.94
C ILE A 302 31.22 35.93 -4.31
N VAL A 303 31.92 35.46 -5.35
CA VAL A 303 31.37 35.42 -6.72
C VAL A 303 30.55 34.14 -6.85
N GLY A 304 29.26 34.24 -6.54
CA GLY A 304 28.26 33.28 -7.02
C GLY A 304 28.29 33.22 -8.57
N PRO A 305 27.73 32.16 -9.19
CA PRO A 305 27.84 31.98 -10.63
C PRO A 305 27.21 33.16 -11.40
N PRO A 306 27.66 33.40 -12.65
CA PRO A 306 27.39 34.64 -13.35
C PRO A 306 25.89 34.92 -13.46
N THR A 307 25.45 36.05 -12.88
CA THR A 307 24.07 36.56 -12.89
C THR A 307 23.60 37.06 -14.27
N LYS A 308 24.21 36.53 -15.33
CA LYS A 308 23.96 36.80 -16.74
C LYS A 308 24.34 35.54 -17.53
N GLN A 309 23.44 35.10 -18.42
CA GLN A 309 23.53 33.79 -19.09
C GLN A 309 24.87 33.54 -19.81
N PRO A 310 25.40 32.30 -19.77
CA PRO A 310 26.43 31.86 -20.70
C PRO A 310 25.92 31.97 -22.15
N SER A 311 26.67 32.68 -23.01
CA SER A 311 26.37 32.76 -24.44
C SER A 311 27.24 31.75 -25.19
N GLY A 312 26.66 30.59 -25.52
CA GLY A 312 27.31 29.46 -26.18
C GLY A 312 26.28 28.35 -26.46
N THR A 313 26.74 27.16 -26.89
CA THR A 313 25.86 26.00 -27.08
C THR A 313 25.35 25.44 -25.73
N PRO A 314 24.31 24.58 -25.72
CA PRO A 314 23.81 23.93 -24.50
C PRO A 314 24.90 23.16 -23.71
N GLU A 315 25.90 22.64 -24.41
CA GLU A 315 27.04 21.92 -23.84
C GLU A 315 28.05 22.89 -23.21
N GLU A 316 28.39 23.99 -23.90
CA GLU A 316 29.25 25.06 -23.35
C GLU A 316 28.64 25.71 -22.10
N CYS A 317 27.31 25.87 -22.09
CA CYS A 317 26.55 26.32 -20.92
C CYS A 317 26.76 25.37 -19.73
N CYS A 318 26.64 24.06 -19.93
CA CYS A 318 26.77 23.06 -18.87
C CYS A 318 28.20 22.90 -18.33
N VAL A 319 29.22 22.99 -19.20
CA VAL A 319 30.63 23.10 -18.76
C VAL A 319 30.85 24.35 -17.91
N THR A 320 30.26 25.49 -18.32
CA THR A 320 30.37 26.76 -17.59
C THR A 320 29.71 26.67 -16.21
N CYS A 321 28.43 26.30 -16.15
CA CYS A 321 27.68 26.17 -14.89
C CYS A 321 28.37 25.23 -13.90
N THR A 322 28.85 24.08 -14.37
CA THR A 322 29.45 23.05 -13.50
C THR A 322 30.85 23.41 -13.02
N THR A 323 31.66 24.07 -13.86
CA THR A 323 32.96 24.62 -13.43
C THR A 323 32.77 25.68 -12.36
N THR A 324 31.74 26.54 -12.47
CA THR A 324 31.47 27.58 -11.47
C THR A 324 30.85 27.01 -10.18
N TYR A 325 30.01 25.97 -10.26
CA TYR A 325 29.53 25.25 -9.07
C TYR A 325 30.68 24.65 -8.26
N LYS A 326 31.62 23.96 -8.91
CA LYS A 326 32.82 23.39 -8.27
C LYS A 326 33.64 24.49 -7.58
N ALA A 327 33.95 25.58 -8.29
CA ALA A 327 34.68 26.72 -7.72
C ALA A 327 33.92 27.42 -6.55
N CYS A 328 32.60 27.35 -6.51
CA CYS A 328 31.78 27.84 -5.40
C CYS A 328 31.89 26.92 -4.18
N CYS A 329 31.88 25.59 -4.37
CA CYS A 329 32.11 24.61 -3.31
C CYS A 329 33.55 24.60 -2.77
N ASP A 330 34.54 24.93 -3.60
CA ASP A 330 35.96 25.03 -3.20
C ASP A 330 36.27 26.29 -2.36
N ALA A 331 35.30 27.20 -2.19
CA ALA A 331 35.42 28.38 -1.33
C ALA A 331 34.89 28.10 0.09
N ALA A 332 35.80 28.02 1.06
CA ALA A 332 35.50 27.56 2.42
C ALA A 332 34.50 28.44 3.20
N GLY A 333 33.44 27.82 3.73
CA GLY A 333 32.52 28.37 4.74
C GLY A 333 31.03 28.27 4.39
N ASP A 334 30.44 27.09 4.61
CA ASP A 334 28.98 26.78 4.71
C ASP A 334 28.01 27.22 3.58
N VAL A 335 28.41 27.97 2.55
CA VAL A 335 27.52 28.42 1.45
C VAL A 335 27.13 27.34 0.42
N ILE A 336 27.36 26.05 0.71
CA ILE A 336 27.14 24.93 -0.21
C ILE A 336 25.73 24.93 -0.81
N ASP A 337 24.68 25.22 -0.02
CA ASP A 337 23.30 25.20 -0.52
C ASP A 337 22.96 26.40 -1.40
N HIS A 338 23.61 27.55 -1.20
CA HIS A 338 23.55 28.66 -2.16
C HIS A 338 24.20 28.26 -3.49
N CYS A 339 25.37 27.61 -3.46
CA CYS A 339 26.01 27.06 -4.66
C CYS A 339 25.07 26.09 -5.41
N LYS A 340 24.33 25.21 -4.70
CA LYS A 340 23.35 24.28 -5.31
C LYS A 340 22.15 24.99 -5.95
N ILE A 341 21.59 26.01 -5.29
CA ILE A 341 20.45 26.80 -5.79
C ILE A 341 20.84 27.54 -7.08
N GLU A 342 22.00 28.20 -7.05
CA GLU A 342 22.48 28.96 -8.20
C GLU A 342 22.94 28.04 -9.36
N TYR A 343 23.50 26.87 -9.07
CA TYR A 343 23.82 25.85 -10.07
C TYR A 343 22.56 25.30 -10.75
N THR A 344 21.53 24.96 -9.96
CA THR A 344 20.19 24.57 -10.45
C THR A 344 19.59 25.64 -11.36
N THR A 345 19.75 26.91 -10.98
CA THR A 345 19.29 28.07 -11.76
C THR A 345 20.07 28.23 -13.08
N CYS A 346 21.38 27.97 -13.08
CA CYS A 346 22.24 28.06 -14.26
C CYS A 346 21.93 26.97 -15.31
N LEU A 347 21.63 25.75 -14.87
CA LEU A 347 21.34 24.62 -15.77
C LEU A 347 19.93 24.68 -16.41
N GLY A 348 19.01 25.45 -15.82
CA GLY A 348 17.59 25.49 -16.19
C GLY A 348 16.77 24.29 -15.67
N TYR A 349 17.34 23.47 -14.78
CA TYR A 349 16.70 22.36 -14.07
C TYR A 349 17.55 21.91 -12.88
N ASN A 350 16.95 21.21 -11.92
CA ASN A 350 17.67 20.66 -10.77
C ASN A 350 18.46 19.39 -11.16
N PRO A 351 19.80 19.36 -11.06
CA PRO A 351 20.60 18.19 -11.38
C PRO A 351 20.53 17.12 -10.27
N TRP A 352 20.10 17.50 -9.06
CA TRP A 352 19.98 16.59 -7.91
C TRP A 352 18.74 15.68 -7.98
N ASP A 353 17.80 15.96 -8.90
CA ASP A 353 16.65 15.10 -9.20
C ASP A 353 17.06 13.84 -10.01
N ILE A 354 18.29 13.80 -10.56
CA ILE A 354 18.81 12.69 -11.34
C ILE A 354 19.55 11.71 -10.43
N VAL A 355 19.05 10.48 -10.34
CA VAL A 355 19.63 9.41 -9.49
C VAL A 355 19.94 8.17 -10.35
N PRO A 356 21.18 7.62 -10.32
CA PRO A 356 22.35 8.13 -9.60
C PRO A 356 22.82 9.49 -10.17
N TRP A 357 23.37 10.35 -9.29
CA TRP A 357 23.88 11.64 -9.72
C TRP A 357 25.04 11.46 -10.70
N VAL A 358 24.97 12.19 -11.81
CA VAL A 358 25.98 12.24 -12.86
C VAL A 358 26.18 13.69 -13.29
N GLU A 359 27.39 14.04 -13.72
CA GLU A 359 27.71 15.42 -14.09
C GLU A 359 26.94 15.85 -15.36
N PRO A 360 26.13 16.93 -15.32
CA PRO A 360 25.30 17.35 -16.45
C PRO A 360 26.07 17.70 -17.73
N THR A 361 25.66 17.11 -18.84
CA THR A 361 26.28 17.33 -20.16
C THR A 361 25.48 18.23 -21.11
N VAL A 362 24.18 18.48 -20.84
CA VAL A 362 23.29 19.26 -21.71
C VAL A 362 22.37 20.15 -20.88
N CYS A 363 22.34 21.45 -21.17
CA CYS A 363 21.60 22.46 -20.40
C CYS A 363 20.29 22.90 -21.08
N LYS A 364 19.31 23.39 -20.30
CA LYS A 364 17.97 23.77 -20.80
C LYS A 364 17.78 25.27 -21.02
N HIS A 365 18.72 25.92 -21.70
CA HIS A 365 18.58 27.32 -22.12
C HIS A 365 19.03 27.53 -23.58
N GLY A 366 18.34 28.43 -24.28
CA GLY A 366 18.66 28.85 -25.64
C GLY A 366 18.51 30.37 -25.81
N ASP A 367 19.46 30.95 -26.53
CA ASP A 367 19.50 32.30 -27.13
C ASP A 367 18.90 33.50 -26.38
N THR A 368 19.76 34.30 -25.75
CA THR A 368 19.92 35.73 -26.12
C THR A 368 21.28 36.31 -25.66
N THR A 369 21.78 37.34 -26.35
CA THR A 369 23.20 37.76 -26.35
C THR A 369 23.59 38.82 -25.28
N GLY A 370 24.83 38.84 -24.73
CA GLY A 370 25.23 39.99 -23.87
C GLY A 370 26.52 40.12 -23.01
N THR A 371 27.65 39.45 -23.26
CA THR A 371 29.08 39.86 -22.91
C THR A 371 29.56 40.43 -21.52
N LYS A 372 30.66 39.84 -20.98
CA LYS A 372 31.86 40.43 -20.24
C LYS A 372 31.68 41.07 -18.82
N LYS A 373 32.65 41.13 -17.86
CA LYS A 373 33.99 40.51 -17.54
C LYS A 373 34.43 40.86 -16.06
N GLY A 374 35.00 39.95 -15.24
CA GLY A 374 35.65 40.22 -13.90
C GLY A 374 35.64 38.98 -12.96
N GLY A 375 36.30 38.90 -11.76
CA GLY A 375 37.26 39.77 -11.03
C GLY A 375 37.79 39.12 -9.69
N ASP A 376 38.62 39.83 -8.89
CA ASP A 376 39.49 39.31 -7.79
C ASP A 376 39.33 40.07 -6.41
N HIS A 377 40.01 39.84 -5.25
CA HIS A 377 41.15 38.95 -4.83
C HIS A 377 41.14 38.45 -3.33
N LYS A 378 42.04 38.95 -2.44
CA LYS A 378 42.44 38.55 -1.05
C LYS A 378 43.19 39.75 -0.38
N ASP A 379 43.59 39.86 0.91
CA ASP A 379 43.44 39.20 2.25
C ASP A 379 43.40 40.33 3.34
N LYS A 380 43.66 40.28 4.68
CA LYS A 380 44.27 39.42 5.74
C LYS A 380 43.60 39.81 7.12
N ASP A 381 43.93 39.48 8.39
CA ASP A 381 44.99 38.80 9.20
C ASP A 381 44.39 38.43 10.61
N GLY A 382 45.11 37.94 11.64
CA GLY A 382 44.51 37.74 13.00
C GLY A 382 45.34 37.31 14.22
N LYS A 383 44.78 37.50 15.45
CA LYS A 383 45.12 36.80 16.74
C LYS A 383 44.07 37.05 17.86
N ILE A 384 44.09 36.24 18.94
CA ILE A 384 43.17 36.22 20.11
C ILE A 384 43.88 36.65 21.42
N ILE A 385 43.13 37.19 22.41
CA ILE A 385 43.55 37.40 23.83
C ILE A 385 42.37 37.05 24.79
N VAL A 386 42.64 36.64 26.05
CA VAL A 386 41.66 36.19 27.08
C VAL A 386 41.88 36.93 28.42
N GLY A 387 40.84 37.04 29.27
CA GLY A 387 40.91 37.55 30.66
C GLY A 387 39.93 36.87 31.64
N PRO A 388 40.10 36.96 32.98
CA PRO A 388 39.62 35.94 33.94
C PRO A 388 38.50 36.39 34.94
N PRO A 389 37.91 35.45 35.75
CA PRO A 389 36.60 35.66 36.40
C PRO A 389 36.51 35.47 37.95
N THR A 390 35.37 35.87 38.52
CA THR A 390 34.80 35.49 39.85
C THR A 390 33.25 35.58 39.77
N SER A 391 32.41 34.89 40.56
CA SER A 391 32.61 33.97 41.69
C SER A 391 31.56 32.83 41.73
N GLN A 392 31.90 31.77 42.49
CA GLN A 392 31.16 30.53 42.82
C GLN A 392 29.76 30.78 43.45
N THR A 393 28.82 29.83 43.59
CA THR A 393 28.88 28.39 43.99
C THR A 393 27.69 27.56 43.42
N GLY A 394 27.74 26.22 43.30
CA GLY A 394 28.89 25.30 43.37
C GLY A 394 28.51 23.80 43.38
N THR A 395 29.42 22.95 42.85
CA THR A 395 29.69 21.53 43.23
C THR A 395 28.59 20.45 43.12
N LYS A 396 28.79 19.25 42.54
CA LYS A 396 29.93 18.56 41.87
C LYS A 396 29.30 17.55 40.89
N THR A 397 29.62 17.49 39.59
CA THR A 397 30.81 16.88 38.97
C THR A 397 31.22 15.49 39.52
N ASN A 398 31.13 14.47 38.66
CA ASN A 398 32.06 13.33 38.69
C ASN A 398 32.88 13.35 37.39
N THR A 399 34.18 13.12 37.48
CA THR A 399 35.13 13.29 36.37
C THR A 399 35.84 11.98 36.07
N ASN A 400 35.73 11.49 34.84
CA ASN A 400 36.55 10.37 34.36
C ASN A 400 37.69 10.87 33.47
N THR A 401 38.57 11.69 34.04
CA THR A 401 39.85 12.06 33.41
C THR A 401 40.91 11.02 33.73
N GLY A 402 41.44 10.34 32.71
CA GLY A 402 42.72 9.62 32.81
C GLY A 402 42.67 8.13 33.13
N LYS A 403 42.32 7.31 32.13
CA LYS A 403 42.90 5.98 31.95
C LYS A 403 43.45 5.88 30.53
N LYS A 404 44.55 5.16 30.35
CA LYS A 404 45.06 4.81 29.00
C LYS A 404 44.33 3.56 28.51
N GLY A 405 43.29 3.78 27.72
CA GLY A 405 42.70 2.78 26.83
C GLY A 405 42.74 3.31 25.39
N THR A 406 42.47 2.45 24.40
CA THR A 406 42.30 2.86 23.01
C THR A 406 40.87 3.37 22.75
N PRO A 407 40.58 4.01 21.60
CA PRO A 407 39.22 4.44 21.24
C PRO A 407 38.17 3.30 21.25
N GLU A 408 38.62 2.06 21.05
CA GLU A 408 37.82 0.84 21.13
C GLU A 408 37.50 0.45 22.59
N ASP A 409 38.45 0.57 23.52
CA ASP A 409 38.24 0.31 24.96
C ASP A 409 37.13 1.23 25.51
N CYS A 410 37.12 2.50 25.09
CA CYS A 410 36.06 3.45 25.43
C CYS A 410 34.69 2.99 24.93
N CYS A 411 34.59 2.50 23.69
CA CYS A 411 33.32 2.00 23.15
C CYS A 411 32.80 0.78 23.93
N ILE A 412 33.70 -0.11 24.36
CA ILE A 412 33.36 -1.26 25.19
C ILE A 412 32.85 -0.78 26.57
N GLU A 413 33.51 0.18 27.22
CA GLU A 413 33.06 0.73 28.53
C GLU A 413 31.71 1.45 28.40
N CYS A 414 31.55 2.35 27.42
CA CYS A 414 30.28 3.06 27.17
C CYS A 414 29.12 2.12 26.84
N THR A 415 29.34 1.11 25.99
CA THR A 415 28.31 0.12 25.61
C THR A 415 27.95 -0.78 26.79
N THR A 416 28.90 -1.10 27.67
CA THR A 416 28.64 -1.85 28.91
C THR A 416 27.81 -1.03 29.89
N ILE A 417 28.09 0.27 30.03
CA ILE A 417 27.30 1.19 30.87
C ILE A 417 25.87 1.33 30.33
N TYR A 418 25.69 1.52 29.02
CA TYR A 418 24.38 1.60 28.38
C TYR A 418 23.55 0.33 28.59
N LYS A 419 24.12 -0.85 28.31
CA LYS A 419 23.43 -2.14 28.50
C LYS A 419 23.01 -2.33 29.97
N LYS A 420 23.90 -2.04 30.93
CA LYS A 420 23.56 -2.09 32.36
C LYS A 420 22.46 -1.09 32.76
N CYS A 421 22.43 0.10 32.17
CA CYS A 421 21.37 1.09 32.36
C CYS A 421 20.00 0.58 31.87
N CYS A 422 19.97 -0.23 30.81
CA CYS A 422 18.74 -0.85 30.31
C CYS A 422 18.32 -2.12 31.09
N ASP A 423 19.27 -2.82 31.72
CA ASP A 423 19.01 -4.06 32.48
C ASP A 423 18.51 -3.81 33.92
N GLU A 424 18.83 -2.66 34.53
CA GLU A 424 18.33 -2.30 35.86
C GLU A 424 16.91 -1.70 35.78
N ALA A 425 15.91 -2.56 36.06
CA ALA A 425 14.49 -2.27 35.84
C ALA A 425 13.94 -1.08 36.67
N GLY A 426 13.94 0.10 36.08
CA GLY A 426 13.28 1.29 36.64
C GLY A 426 13.38 2.56 35.78
N ASP A 427 14.46 2.75 35.02
CA ASP A 427 14.74 4.03 34.37
C ASP A 427 14.12 4.22 32.96
N VAL A 428 13.85 5.49 32.64
CA VAL A 428 13.34 5.92 31.33
C VAL A 428 14.45 5.76 30.28
N ILE A 429 14.19 4.91 29.28
CA ILE A 429 15.14 4.53 28.21
C ILE A 429 15.92 5.71 27.62
N ASP A 430 15.28 6.87 27.44
CA ASP A 430 15.91 8.03 26.83
C ASP A 430 17.01 8.67 27.70
N HIS A 431 16.98 8.52 29.03
CA HIS A 431 18.11 8.89 29.89
C HIS A 431 19.33 8.00 29.61
N CYS A 432 19.13 6.68 29.45
CA CYS A 432 20.21 5.77 29.07
C CYS A 432 20.78 6.12 27.69
N LYS A 433 19.93 6.51 26.72
CA LYS A 433 20.39 7.00 25.40
C LYS A 433 21.21 8.28 25.52
N ILE A 434 20.74 9.28 26.27
CA ILE A 434 21.46 10.55 26.49
C ILE A 434 22.83 10.28 27.15
N ALA A 435 22.88 9.41 28.16
CA ALA A 435 24.14 9.03 28.80
C ALA A 435 25.09 8.31 27.83
N TYR A 436 24.58 7.42 26.97
CA TYR A 436 25.37 6.70 25.97
C TYR A 436 25.94 7.61 24.87
N THR A 437 25.10 8.46 24.29
CA THR A 437 25.51 9.52 23.34
C THR A 437 26.56 10.46 23.96
N THR A 438 26.39 10.82 25.24
CA THR A 438 27.37 11.63 25.98
C THR A 438 28.69 10.90 26.17
N CYS A 439 28.66 9.59 26.42
CA CYS A 439 29.85 8.76 26.64
C CYS A 439 30.66 8.55 25.34
N LEU A 440 29.98 8.33 24.21
CA LEU A 440 30.61 8.12 22.90
C LEU A 440 31.14 9.41 22.23
N GLY A 441 30.63 10.58 22.65
CA GLY A 441 30.93 11.87 22.02
C GLY A 441 30.17 12.15 20.71
N TYR A 442 29.23 11.29 20.34
CA TYR A 442 28.30 11.43 19.21
C TYR A 442 27.05 10.57 19.43
N ASN A 443 25.99 10.82 18.67
CA ASN A 443 24.75 10.06 18.77
C ASN A 443 24.78 8.80 17.88
N PRO A 444 24.78 7.57 18.44
CA PRO A 444 24.83 6.34 17.65
C PRO A 444 23.46 5.96 17.06
N PHE A 445 22.39 6.69 17.38
CA PHE A 445 21.03 6.39 16.90
C PHE A 445 20.66 7.09 15.59
N ASP A 446 21.49 8.02 15.10
CA ASP A 446 21.25 8.76 13.85
C ASP A 446 21.71 7.99 12.60
N ILE A 447 22.40 6.85 12.77
CA ILE A 447 22.82 5.95 11.69
C ILE A 447 21.80 4.82 11.49
N THR A 448 21.28 4.70 10.26
CA THR A 448 20.29 3.68 9.86
C THR A 448 20.82 2.78 8.74
N PRO A 449 20.78 1.43 8.87
CA PRO A 449 20.41 0.67 10.07
C PRO A 449 21.41 0.85 11.22
N TRP A 450 20.92 0.72 12.45
CA TRP A 450 21.76 0.78 13.65
C TRP A 450 22.76 -0.38 13.70
N VAL A 451 23.99 -0.09 14.12
CA VAL A 451 25.10 -1.04 14.32
C VAL A 451 25.77 -0.68 15.65
N GLU A 452 26.26 -1.65 16.42
CA GLU A 452 26.98 -1.35 17.66
C GLU A 452 28.29 -0.57 17.38
N PRO A 453 28.48 0.62 18.01
CA PRO A 453 29.70 1.42 17.88
C PRO A 453 30.99 0.68 18.23
N THR A 454 32.03 0.89 17.42
CA THR A 454 33.37 0.30 17.62
C THR A 454 34.43 1.31 18.05
N VAL A 455 34.20 2.63 17.85
CA VAL A 455 35.18 3.70 18.11
C VAL A 455 34.49 4.91 18.78
N CYS A 456 35.03 5.40 19.90
CA CYS A 456 34.62 6.66 20.54
C CYS A 456 35.23 7.89 19.85
N LYS A 457 34.57 9.06 19.95
CA LYS A 457 35.17 10.34 19.55
C LYS A 457 36.01 10.95 20.68
N HIS A 458 37.30 11.17 20.43
CA HIS A 458 38.17 11.98 21.28
C HIS A 458 38.13 13.47 20.85
N PRO A 459 38.52 14.45 21.70
CA PRO A 459 38.31 15.88 21.39
C PRO A 459 39.13 16.44 20.22
N ASP A 460 40.21 15.77 19.81
CA ASP A 460 41.25 16.33 18.95
C ASP A 460 41.42 15.60 17.58
N ASP A 461 40.59 14.61 17.25
CA ASP A 461 40.71 13.77 16.04
C ASP A 461 39.44 13.79 15.15
N ASP A 462 39.64 13.68 13.84
CA ASP A 462 38.58 13.54 12.83
C ASP A 462 38.02 12.11 12.76
N VAL A 463 36.72 11.97 12.48
CA VAL A 463 35.99 10.70 12.63
C VAL A 463 36.16 9.78 11.41
N VAL A 464 36.88 8.68 11.59
CA VAL A 464 36.98 7.59 10.59
C VAL A 464 35.97 6.49 10.88
N ILE A 465 34.83 6.49 10.18
CA ILE A 465 33.84 5.40 10.26
C ILE A 465 34.26 4.25 9.32
N VAL A 466 34.84 3.20 9.90
CA VAL A 466 35.21 1.98 9.14
C VAL A 466 34.01 1.04 9.03
N ASN A 467 33.37 1.00 7.86
CA ASN A 467 32.42 -0.07 7.54
C ASN A 467 33.17 -1.42 7.43
N GLY A 468 32.69 -2.43 8.15
CA GLY A 468 33.41 -3.71 8.31
C GLY A 468 33.47 -4.55 7.03
N GLY A 469 34.68 -5.00 6.67
CA GLY A 469 34.92 -5.87 5.51
C GLY A 469 36.26 -6.62 5.58
N GLU A 470 36.18 -7.86 6.07
CA GLU A 470 37.11 -9.01 5.99
C GLU A 470 38.67 -8.88 5.98
N ASN A 471 39.30 -9.92 6.53
CA ASN A 471 40.68 -10.39 6.28
C ASN A 471 41.87 -9.53 6.75
N LEU A 472 42.33 -9.77 7.99
CA LEU A 472 43.77 -9.76 8.29
C LEU A 472 44.15 -10.70 9.47
N ARG A 473 45.02 -11.67 9.16
CA ARG A 473 45.85 -12.52 10.04
C ARG A 473 47.23 -12.62 9.37
N PRO A 474 48.34 -12.99 10.04
CA PRO A 474 48.47 -13.50 11.42
C PRO A 474 49.58 -12.83 12.27
N ALA A 475 49.34 -12.65 13.57
CA ALA A 475 50.39 -12.46 14.58
C ALA A 475 49.89 -12.86 15.99
N LEU A 476 50.81 -12.97 16.97
CA LEU A 476 50.56 -13.25 18.40
C LEU A 476 49.77 -14.54 18.73
N ALA A 477 50.15 -15.66 18.13
CA ALA A 477 49.83 -16.99 18.67
C ALA A 477 50.82 -17.43 19.76
N LEU A 478 50.87 -16.70 20.89
CA LEU A 478 51.68 -17.04 22.09
C LEU A 478 51.11 -16.34 23.34
N LEU A 479 51.25 -16.97 24.53
CA LEU A 479 50.79 -16.54 25.88
C LEU A 479 49.37 -16.95 26.37
N ALA A 480 48.58 -17.74 25.62
CA ALA A 480 47.21 -18.13 26.02
C ALA A 480 47.04 -19.56 26.60
N LEU A 481 48.11 -20.24 27.04
CA LEU A 481 48.06 -21.66 27.46
C LEU A 481 47.83 -21.93 28.97
N GLY A 482 47.75 -20.89 29.81
CA GLY A 482 47.58 -21.06 31.27
C GLY A 482 46.13 -21.07 31.78
N ALA A 483 45.23 -20.26 31.18
CA ALA A 483 43.94 -19.93 31.81
C ALA A 483 42.79 -20.92 31.50
N ILE A 484 42.89 -21.68 30.41
CA ILE A 484 41.76 -22.47 29.87
C ILE A 484 41.38 -23.66 30.78
N ALA A 485 42.34 -24.22 31.53
CA ALA A 485 42.12 -25.38 32.39
C ALA A 485 41.14 -25.13 33.55
N LEU A 486 41.06 -23.91 34.07
CA LEU A 486 40.23 -23.60 35.26
C LEU A 486 38.78 -23.23 34.93
N LEU A 487 38.51 -22.76 33.70
CA LEU A 487 37.15 -22.40 33.24
C LEU A 487 36.32 -23.63 32.86
N LEU A 488 36.94 -24.63 32.23
CA LEU A 488 36.28 -25.87 31.80
C LEU A 488 35.70 -26.72 32.95
N ALA A 489 36.17 -26.50 34.18
CA ALA A 489 35.65 -27.17 35.38
C ALA A 489 34.31 -26.57 35.88
N LYS A 490 34.04 -25.28 35.64
CA LYS A 490 32.83 -24.59 36.16
C LYS A 490 31.64 -24.59 35.20
N MET A 491 31.87 -24.71 33.89
CA MET A 491 30.79 -24.74 32.90
C MET A 491 29.92 -26.01 32.90
N LYS A 492 30.31 -27.07 33.64
CA LYS A 492 29.56 -28.35 33.66
C LYS A 492 28.42 -28.44 34.68
N PHE A 493 28.11 -27.36 35.42
CA PHE A 493 27.04 -27.37 36.44
C PHE A 493 25.92 -26.33 36.24
N LEU A 494 26.01 -25.47 35.22
CA LEU A 494 24.95 -24.51 34.84
C LEU A 494 24.36 -24.76 33.44
N ALA A 495 24.64 -25.93 32.84
CA ALA A 495 24.24 -26.27 31.47
C ALA A 495 23.00 -27.19 31.38
N THR A 496 22.13 -27.18 32.40
CA THR A 496 20.97 -28.10 32.52
C THR A 496 19.64 -27.42 32.87
N LEU A 497 19.52 -26.09 32.73
CA LEU A 497 18.25 -25.37 32.97
C LEU A 497 17.96 -24.20 32.01
N SER A 498 18.51 -24.24 30.79
CA SER A 498 18.12 -23.34 29.69
C SER A 498 18.36 -24.01 28.34
N PHE A 499 17.46 -24.92 27.91
CA PHE A 499 17.33 -25.35 26.49
C PHE A 499 16.08 -26.21 26.16
N VAL A 500 14.91 -25.94 26.77
CA VAL A 500 13.60 -26.35 26.16
C VAL A 500 12.51 -25.28 26.40
N THR A 501 12.69 -24.09 25.82
CA THR A 501 11.53 -23.37 25.27
C THR A 501 11.29 -23.89 23.86
N ALA A 502 10.83 -25.14 23.77
CA ALA A 502 10.12 -25.57 22.59
C ALA A 502 8.91 -24.64 22.47
N ALA A 503 8.90 -23.79 21.44
CA ALA A 503 7.71 -23.06 21.06
C ALA A 503 6.68 -24.12 20.62
N PHE A 504 5.84 -24.55 21.55
CA PHE A 504 4.70 -25.41 21.25
C PHE A 504 3.84 -24.62 20.25
N ALA A 505 3.92 -25.03 18.99
CA ALA A 505 3.11 -24.49 17.92
C ALA A 505 1.66 -24.47 18.40
N ALA A 506 1.06 -23.29 18.47
CA ALA A 506 -0.31 -23.15 18.96
C ALA A 506 -1.20 -23.99 18.05
N SER A 507 -1.94 -24.93 18.63
CA SER A 507 -2.87 -25.76 17.86
C SER A 507 -4.25 -25.11 17.79
N ARG A 508 -5.01 -25.41 16.74
CA ARG A 508 -6.40 -24.96 16.55
C ARG A 508 -7.28 -26.18 16.29
N THR A 509 -7.28 -27.11 17.24
CA THR A 509 -8.05 -28.37 17.17
C THR A 509 -9.48 -28.23 17.70
N THR A 510 -9.81 -27.09 18.30
CA THR A 510 -11.15 -26.74 18.80
C THR A 510 -11.53 -25.32 18.38
N ALA A 511 -12.83 -25.04 18.36
CA ALA A 511 -13.35 -23.72 18.07
C ALA A 511 -12.97 -22.71 19.17
N PRO A 512 -12.46 -21.51 18.82
CA PRO A 512 -12.35 -20.41 19.79
C PRO A 512 -13.73 -19.97 20.29
N SER A 513 -13.76 -19.38 21.49
CA SER A 513 -15.00 -18.87 22.08
C SER A 513 -15.69 -17.85 21.17
N GLY A 514 -17.02 -17.97 21.04
CA GLY A 514 -17.84 -17.08 20.20
C GLY A 514 -17.84 -17.39 18.69
N CYS A 515 -17.03 -18.32 18.20
CA CYS A 515 -17.04 -18.67 16.77
C CYS A 515 -18.17 -19.65 16.41
N LEU A 516 -18.81 -19.44 15.26
CA LEU A 516 -19.71 -20.44 14.67
C LEU A 516 -18.91 -21.66 14.23
N VAL A 517 -19.45 -22.87 14.40
CA VAL A 517 -18.75 -24.13 14.07
C VAL A 517 -19.31 -24.72 12.78
N VAL A 518 -18.43 -24.89 11.79
CA VAL A 518 -18.70 -25.64 10.55
C VAL A 518 -18.07 -27.04 10.69
N ARG A 519 -18.84 -28.11 10.44
CA ARG A 519 -18.30 -29.47 10.37
C ARG A 519 -19.15 -30.39 9.50
N LYS A 520 -18.54 -31.47 8.99
CA LYS A 520 -19.22 -32.46 8.12
C LYS A 520 -20.42 -33.19 8.74
N SER A 521 -20.42 -33.34 10.06
CA SER A 521 -21.55 -33.90 10.83
C SER A 521 -21.94 -32.90 11.92
N PRO A 522 -22.72 -31.86 11.60
CA PRO A 522 -23.07 -30.81 12.55
C PRO A 522 -23.99 -31.33 13.66
N SER A 523 -23.74 -30.92 14.90
CA SER A 523 -24.75 -31.00 15.96
C SER A 523 -25.77 -29.85 15.83
N SER A 524 -26.78 -29.84 16.70
CA SER A 524 -27.60 -28.63 16.89
C SER A 524 -26.70 -27.40 17.16
N GLY A 525 -27.07 -26.26 16.56
CA GLY A 525 -26.28 -25.02 16.62
C GLY A 525 -25.02 -24.98 15.73
N GLN A 526 -24.81 -25.96 14.85
CA GLN A 526 -23.64 -26.04 13.96
C GLN A 526 -24.02 -26.15 12.48
N TYR A 527 -23.06 -25.86 11.59
CA TYR A 527 -23.30 -25.72 10.16
C TYR A 527 -22.60 -26.83 9.37
N GLY A 528 -23.31 -27.39 8.37
CA GLY A 528 -22.75 -28.43 7.48
C GLY A 528 -21.84 -27.89 6.36
N THR A 529 -21.95 -26.59 6.06
CA THR A 529 -21.20 -25.89 5.00
C THR A 529 -20.68 -24.56 5.50
N ILE A 530 -19.64 -24.04 4.84
CA ILE A 530 -18.99 -22.78 5.19
C ILE A 530 -19.89 -21.61 4.81
N GLN A 531 -20.53 -21.65 3.63
CA GLN A 531 -21.45 -20.59 3.22
C GLN A 531 -22.64 -20.43 4.19
N ALA A 532 -23.15 -21.52 4.78
CA ALA A 532 -24.24 -21.43 5.75
C ALA A 532 -23.84 -20.68 7.03
N ALA A 533 -22.61 -20.88 7.52
CA ALA A 533 -22.07 -20.12 8.65
C ALA A 533 -21.78 -18.65 8.27
N VAL A 534 -21.27 -18.38 7.06
CA VAL A 534 -21.06 -17.01 6.55
C VAL A 534 -22.37 -16.24 6.42
N ASN A 535 -23.46 -16.90 6.03
CA ASN A 535 -24.81 -16.33 5.91
C ASN A 535 -25.48 -16.11 7.28
N ALA A 536 -25.18 -16.93 8.29
CA ALA A 536 -25.73 -16.78 9.64
C ALA A 536 -25.12 -15.61 10.43
N LEU A 537 -23.98 -15.06 9.97
CA LEU A 537 -23.32 -13.91 10.57
C LEU A 537 -23.81 -12.59 9.96
N SER A 538 -24.43 -11.74 10.79
CA SER A 538 -24.88 -10.39 10.40
C SER A 538 -23.81 -9.61 9.63
N THR A 539 -24.20 -8.98 8.53
CA THR A 539 -23.32 -8.12 7.73
C THR A 539 -23.27 -6.67 8.23
N SER A 540 -24.28 -6.22 8.98
CA SER A 540 -24.40 -4.83 9.46
C SER A 540 -23.86 -4.60 10.88
N ALA A 541 -23.74 -5.65 11.69
CA ALA A 541 -23.21 -5.57 13.05
C ALA A 541 -21.77 -5.01 13.07
N SER A 542 -21.41 -4.31 14.15
CA SER A 542 -20.05 -3.83 14.42
C SER A 542 -19.23 -4.87 15.19
N GLY A 543 -17.95 -4.58 15.43
CA GLY A 543 -17.07 -5.43 16.24
C GLY A 543 -16.43 -6.58 15.44
N SER A 544 -16.42 -7.78 16.02
CA SER A 544 -15.75 -8.96 15.46
C SER A 544 -16.67 -10.19 15.47
N GLN A 545 -16.53 -11.02 14.43
CA GLN A 545 -17.21 -12.28 14.21
C GLN A 545 -16.18 -13.35 13.84
N CYS A 546 -16.46 -14.62 14.14
CA CYS A 546 -15.59 -15.69 13.67
C CYS A 546 -16.32 -16.98 13.32
N ILE A 547 -15.67 -17.76 12.46
CA ILE A 547 -16.05 -19.13 12.09
C ILE A 547 -14.85 -20.04 12.38
N PHE A 548 -15.10 -21.18 13.00
CA PHE A 548 -14.16 -22.29 13.06
C PHE A 548 -14.64 -23.40 12.13
N ILE A 549 -13.76 -23.86 11.23
CA ILE A 549 -14.02 -24.95 10.32
C ILE A 549 -13.29 -26.19 10.83
N ASP A 550 -14.05 -27.22 11.16
CA ASP A 550 -13.55 -28.52 11.59
C ASP A 550 -12.98 -29.31 10.40
N GLN A 551 -12.13 -30.30 10.68
CA GLN A 551 -11.36 -31.02 9.66
C GLN A 551 -12.22 -31.64 8.54
N GLY A 552 -11.77 -31.51 7.29
CA GLY A 552 -12.42 -32.08 6.11
C GLY A 552 -12.29 -31.26 4.83
N THR A 553 -12.78 -31.84 3.72
CA THR A 553 -12.82 -31.20 2.40
C THR A 553 -14.24 -30.72 2.07
N TYR A 554 -14.42 -29.41 1.91
CA TYR A 554 -15.69 -28.72 1.69
C TYR A 554 -15.80 -28.34 0.22
N SER A 555 -16.59 -29.11 -0.53
CA SER A 555 -16.80 -28.94 -1.97
C SER A 555 -17.88 -27.88 -2.24
N GLU A 556 -17.52 -26.61 -2.07
CA GLU A 556 -18.40 -25.45 -2.22
C GLU A 556 -17.62 -24.24 -2.75
N GLN A 557 -18.30 -23.32 -3.43
CA GLN A 557 -17.80 -21.94 -3.60
C GLN A 557 -18.32 -21.10 -2.43
N VAL A 558 -17.45 -20.29 -1.82
CA VAL A 558 -17.80 -19.44 -0.68
C VAL A 558 -17.65 -17.97 -1.07
N LEU A 559 -18.74 -17.20 -0.96
CA LEU A 559 -18.74 -15.74 -1.00
C LEU A 559 -18.84 -15.19 0.43
N VAL A 560 -17.79 -14.49 0.84
CA VAL A 560 -17.80 -13.60 2.02
C VAL A 560 -18.17 -12.18 1.52
N PRO A 561 -19.43 -11.74 1.69
CA PRO A 561 -19.85 -10.41 1.27
C PRO A 561 -19.20 -9.32 2.14
N LYS A 562 -19.27 -8.07 1.65
CA LYS A 562 -18.91 -6.87 2.43
C LYS A 562 -19.75 -6.82 3.71
N ARG A 563 -19.11 -6.51 4.84
CA ARG A 563 -19.71 -6.44 6.17
C ARG A 563 -18.97 -5.42 7.03
N SER A 564 -19.65 -4.91 8.07
CA SER A 564 -19.12 -3.92 9.01
C SER A 564 -18.23 -4.55 10.09
N ALA A 565 -18.60 -5.74 10.59
CA ALA A 565 -17.78 -6.49 11.54
C ALA A 565 -16.58 -7.15 10.84
N GLN A 566 -15.43 -7.16 11.52
CA GLN A 566 -14.31 -8.02 11.12
C GLN A 566 -14.76 -9.49 11.19
N LEU A 567 -14.63 -10.21 10.07
CA LEU A 567 -14.76 -11.68 10.05
C LEU A 567 -13.39 -12.34 10.06
N THR A 568 -13.17 -13.22 11.04
CA THR A 568 -12.03 -14.14 11.07
C THR A 568 -12.49 -15.59 10.86
N ILE A 569 -11.89 -16.29 9.89
CA ILE A 569 -12.13 -17.73 9.66
C ILE A 569 -10.88 -18.51 10.08
N TYR A 570 -11.07 -19.49 10.95
CA TYR A 570 -10.04 -20.41 11.44
C TYR A 570 -10.28 -21.82 10.91
N GLY A 571 -9.27 -22.43 10.29
CA GLY A 571 -9.27 -23.86 9.96
C GLY A 571 -8.72 -24.72 11.10
N TYR A 572 -9.18 -25.97 11.18
CA TYR A 572 -8.58 -26.99 12.02
C TYR A 572 -7.11 -27.22 11.63
N THR A 573 -6.21 -27.13 12.61
CA THR A 573 -4.79 -27.51 12.46
C THR A 573 -4.17 -27.94 13.79
N SER A 574 -3.16 -28.80 13.74
CA SER A 574 -2.28 -29.11 14.87
C SER A 574 -1.20 -28.05 15.13
N ASP A 575 -0.95 -27.18 14.15
CA ASP A 575 0.07 -26.11 14.17
C ASP A 575 -0.48 -24.90 13.38
N THR A 576 -0.71 -23.77 14.04
CA THR A 576 -1.18 -22.56 13.35
C THR A 576 -0.06 -21.81 12.63
N SER A 577 1.20 -21.99 13.02
CA SER A 577 2.34 -21.23 12.48
C SER A 577 2.72 -21.58 11.03
N SER A 578 2.19 -22.68 10.51
CA SER A 578 2.48 -23.22 9.17
C SER A 578 1.23 -23.72 8.45
N TYR A 579 1.29 -23.71 7.11
CA TYR A 579 0.27 -24.33 6.26
C TYR A 579 0.34 -25.87 6.25
N THR A 580 1.43 -26.47 6.71
CA THR A 580 1.65 -27.93 6.62
C THR A 580 0.77 -28.74 7.58
N GLY A 581 0.26 -28.11 8.64
CA GLY A 581 -0.64 -28.74 9.62
C GLY A 581 -2.11 -28.81 9.17
N ASN A 582 -2.52 -27.96 8.22
CA ASN A 582 -3.92 -27.70 7.85
C ASN A 582 -4.72 -28.98 7.55
N LYS A 583 -5.91 -29.11 8.16
CA LYS A 583 -6.86 -30.22 7.91
C LYS A 583 -8.16 -29.78 7.25
N VAL A 584 -8.27 -28.51 6.87
CA VAL A 584 -9.43 -27.94 6.17
C VAL A 584 -9.06 -27.62 4.74
N THR A 585 -9.89 -28.05 3.79
CA THR A 585 -9.78 -27.67 2.37
C THR A 585 -11.12 -27.22 1.84
N ILE A 586 -11.23 -25.98 1.37
CA ILE A 586 -12.35 -25.51 0.53
C ILE A 586 -11.98 -25.82 -0.92
N THR A 587 -12.90 -26.39 -1.71
CA THR A 587 -12.60 -26.72 -3.11
C THR A 587 -13.79 -26.55 -4.06
N ALA A 588 -13.49 -25.99 -5.23
CA ALA A 588 -14.37 -25.97 -6.39
C ALA A 588 -13.56 -26.33 -7.65
N LYS A 589 -14.21 -26.29 -8.82
CA LYS A 589 -13.56 -26.50 -10.13
C LYS A 589 -14.13 -25.60 -11.23
N LYS A 590 -14.44 -24.34 -10.86
CA LYS A 590 -15.02 -23.35 -11.77
C LYS A 590 -13.94 -22.56 -12.51
N SER A 591 -14.26 -22.13 -13.73
CA SER A 591 -13.30 -21.51 -14.66
C SER A 591 -13.99 -20.50 -15.58
N GLN A 592 -13.21 -19.62 -16.24
CA GLN A 592 -13.76 -18.80 -17.34
C GLN A 592 -14.34 -19.64 -18.48
N ALA A 593 -13.88 -20.88 -18.66
CA ALA A 593 -14.49 -21.83 -19.60
C ALA A 593 -15.96 -22.20 -19.26
N ASP A 594 -16.43 -21.95 -18.03
CA ASP A 594 -17.86 -22.05 -17.66
C ASP A 594 -18.69 -20.80 -18.08
N GLY A 595 -18.09 -19.82 -18.79
CA GLY A 595 -18.71 -18.52 -19.09
C GLY A 595 -18.66 -17.50 -17.95
N LEU A 596 -17.91 -17.80 -16.88
CA LEU A 596 -17.79 -16.98 -15.68
C LEU A 596 -16.67 -15.94 -15.80
N ASN A 597 -16.76 -14.83 -15.06
CA ASN A 597 -15.61 -13.95 -14.89
C ASN A 597 -14.60 -14.48 -13.85
N ASN A 598 -13.43 -13.83 -13.75
CA ASN A 598 -12.36 -14.22 -12.83
C ASN A 598 -12.81 -14.37 -11.37
N ASP A 599 -13.56 -13.40 -10.83
CA ASP A 599 -14.06 -13.44 -9.46
C ASP A 599 -15.12 -14.54 -9.26
N GLU A 600 -15.94 -14.82 -10.27
CA GLU A 600 -16.96 -15.87 -10.24
C GLU A 600 -16.38 -17.28 -10.35
N SER A 601 -15.23 -17.45 -11.01
CA SER A 601 -14.49 -18.71 -11.05
C SER A 601 -13.92 -19.11 -9.68
N ALA A 602 -13.85 -18.17 -8.73
CA ALA A 602 -13.12 -18.34 -7.48
C ALA A 602 -13.78 -19.35 -6.51
N THR A 603 -12.95 -20.19 -5.87
CA THR A 603 -13.40 -21.10 -4.80
C THR A 603 -13.77 -20.32 -3.52
N LEU A 604 -13.00 -19.28 -3.18
CA LEU A 604 -13.30 -18.34 -2.08
C LEU A 604 -13.25 -16.91 -2.62
N ARG A 605 -14.34 -16.15 -2.44
CA ARG A 605 -14.50 -14.73 -2.83
C ARG A 605 -14.60 -13.88 -1.57
N VAL A 606 -13.62 -12.99 -1.35
CA VAL A 606 -13.55 -12.11 -0.17
C VAL A 606 -13.82 -10.67 -0.57
N LYS A 607 -14.98 -10.15 -0.14
CA LYS A 607 -15.39 -8.74 -0.30
C LYS A 607 -15.43 -7.96 1.03
N SER A 608 -15.02 -8.58 2.14
CA SER A 608 -15.03 -7.99 3.49
C SER A 608 -13.71 -7.29 3.81
N PRO A 609 -13.72 -5.98 4.15
CA PRO A 609 -12.58 -5.32 4.77
C PRO A 609 -12.21 -5.96 6.11
N ASN A 610 -10.95 -5.79 6.52
CA ASN A 610 -10.35 -6.36 7.71
C ASN A 610 -10.53 -7.89 7.86
N PHE A 611 -10.77 -8.62 6.76
CA PHE A 611 -10.98 -10.07 6.80
C PHE A 611 -9.69 -10.82 7.16
N LYS A 612 -9.82 -11.92 7.90
CA LYS A 612 -8.71 -12.81 8.26
C LYS A 612 -9.03 -14.28 7.95
N LEU A 613 -8.09 -14.98 7.34
CA LEU A 613 -8.15 -16.44 7.14
C LEU A 613 -6.89 -17.09 7.72
N TYR A 614 -7.08 -18.10 8.58
CA TYR A 614 -6.00 -18.86 9.22
C TYR A 614 -6.11 -20.34 8.89
N ASN A 615 -5.01 -20.97 8.46
CA ASN A 615 -4.84 -22.43 8.39
C ASN A 615 -5.89 -23.19 7.56
N VAL A 616 -6.35 -22.57 6.47
CA VAL A 616 -7.28 -23.16 5.51
C VAL A 616 -6.60 -23.35 4.15
N ASN A 617 -6.81 -24.51 3.54
CA ASN A 617 -6.46 -24.74 2.14
C ASN A 617 -7.63 -24.30 1.25
N VAL A 618 -7.33 -23.62 0.14
CA VAL A 618 -8.31 -23.21 -0.88
C VAL A 618 -7.81 -23.72 -2.23
N ALA A 619 -8.60 -24.56 -2.88
CA ALA A 619 -8.16 -25.35 -4.03
C ALA A 619 -9.15 -25.29 -5.20
N ASN A 620 -8.75 -24.66 -6.32
CA ASN A 620 -9.47 -24.80 -7.57
C ASN A 620 -8.90 -25.98 -8.37
N THR A 621 -9.74 -27.00 -8.59
CA THR A 621 -9.36 -28.30 -9.15
C THR A 621 -9.70 -28.43 -10.64
N TYR A 622 -10.02 -27.33 -11.33
CA TYR A 622 -10.21 -27.32 -12.79
C TYR A 622 -8.93 -27.76 -13.55
N GLY A 623 -7.76 -27.34 -13.07
CA GLY A 623 -6.47 -27.72 -13.65
C GLY A 623 -6.08 -26.91 -14.90
N LYS A 624 -5.37 -27.54 -15.84
CA LYS A 624 -4.84 -26.89 -17.03
C LYS A 624 -5.90 -26.81 -18.13
N GLY A 625 -6.22 -25.60 -18.58
CA GLY A 625 -7.02 -25.36 -19.79
C GLY A 625 -7.58 -23.93 -19.89
N SER A 626 -7.91 -23.31 -18.76
CA SER A 626 -8.43 -21.95 -18.65
C SER A 626 -8.19 -21.43 -17.23
N GLN A 627 -8.39 -20.13 -17.05
CA GLN A 627 -8.34 -19.37 -15.80
C GLN A 627 -9.29 -19.98 -14.77
N ALA A 628 -8.79 -20.28 -13.56
CA ALA A 628 -9.56 -20.99 -12.55
C ALA A 628 -9.10 -20.58 -11.13
N VAL A 629 -9.71 -19.53 -10.59
CA VAL A 629 -9.26 -18.88 -9.36
C VAL A 629 -9.50 -19.77 -8.13
N ALA A 630 -8.53 -19.85 -7.22
CA ALA A 630 -8.73 -20.44 -5.89
C ALA A 630 -9.25 -19.37 -4.92
N LEU A 631 -8.51 -18.27 -4.75
CA LEU A 631 -8.89 -17.14 -3.90
C LEU A 631 -9.00 -15.85 -4.72
N SER A 632 -10.14 -15.17 -4.58
CA SER A 632 -10.39 -13.82 -5.06
C SER A 632 -10.48 -12.86 -3.87
N ALA A 633 -9.56 -11.91 -3.80
CA ALA A 633 -9.44 -10.94 -2.72
C ALA A 633 -9.67 -9.50 -3.25
N TYR A 634 -10.74 -8.88 -2.77
CA TYR A 634 -11.25 -7.58 -3.22
C TYR A 634 -11.40 -6.57 -2.05
N ALA A 635 -10.69 -6.77 -0.95
CA ALA A 635 -10.72 -5.90 0.21
C ALA A 635 -9.45 -6.05 1.06
N ASP A 636 -9.22 -5.08 1.95
CA ASP A 636 -8.19 -5.12 3.00
C ASP A 636 -8.28 -6.44 3.80
N SER A 637 -7.28 -7.31 3.68
CA SER A 637 -7.39 -8.70 4.15
C SER A 637 -6.06 -9.40 4.45
N GLY A 638 -6.09 -10.37 5.37
CA GLY A 638 -4.93 -11.11 5.87
C GLY A 638 -5.11 -12.63 5.78
N TYR A 639 -4.08 -13.33 5.31
CA TYR A 639 -4.08 -14.76 5.05
C TYR A 639 -2.84 -15.39 5.67
N TYR A 640 -3.04 -16.38 6.55
CA TYR A 640 -2.06 -16.80 7.54
C TYR A 640 -1.96 -18.32 7.61
N GLY A 641 -0.82 -18.88 7.22
CA GLY A 641 -0.66 -20.34 7.15
C GLY A 641 -1.66 -21.01 6.18
N CYS A 642 -2.15 -20.29 5.17
CA CYS A 642 -3.10 -20.83 4.19
C CYS A 642 -2.37 -21.57 3.05
N ALA A 643 -3.06 -22.45 2.34
CA ALA A 643 -2.55 -23.07 1.12
C ALA A 643 -3.47 -22.78 -0.07
N LEU A 644 -3.00 -21.98 -1.01
CA LEU A 644 -3.75 -21.56 -2.20
C LEU A 644 -3.25 -22.38 -3.40
N THR A 645 -4.13 -23.16 -4.03
CA THR A 645 -3.71 -24.15 -5.04
C THR A 645 -4.60 -24.13 -6.27
N GLY A 646 -3.97 -24.16 -7.45
CA GLY A 646 -4.63 -24.20 -8.75
C GLY A 646 -3.62 -24.47 -9.88
N TYR A 647 -3.90 -23.97 -11.08
CA TYR A 647 -2.97 -24.07 -12.22
C TYR A 647 -2.81 -22.71 -12.93
N GLN A 648 -3.90 -22.13 -13.46
CA GLN A 648 -3.90 -20.81 -14.06
C GLN A 648 -4.70 -19.84 -13.18
N ASP A 649 -4.23 -18.62 -13.02
CA ASP A 649 -4.94 -17.53 -12.32
C ASP A 649 -5.30 -17.89 -10.85
N THR A 650 -4.43 -18.60 -10.13
CA THR A 650 -4.77 -19.21 -8.82
C THR A 650 -5.15 -18.20 -7.71
N LEU A 651 -4.42 -17.08 -7.61
CA LEU A 651 -4.68 -16.01 -6.65
C LEU A 651 -4.97 -14.70 -7.38
N LEU A 652 -6.23 -14.28 -7.31
CA LEU A 652 -6.69 -12.96 -7.74
C LEU A 652 -6.57 -11.97 -6.57
N SER A 653 -5.38 -11.38 -6.43
CA SER A 653 -5.10 -10.27 -5.53
C SER A 653 -5.53 -8.95 -6.18
N ASN A 654 -6.84 -8.68 -6.23
CA ASN A 654 -7.37 -7.62 -7.10
C ASN A 654 -7.46 -6.24 -6.46
N GLU A 655 -7.98 -6.11 -5.22
CA GLU A 655 -8.29 -4.80 -4.61
C GLU A 655 -8.05 -4.76 -3.10
N GLY A 656 -7.65 -3.60 -2.56
CA GLY A 656 -7.32 -3.39 -1.14
C GLY A 656 -5.86 -3.67 -0.76
N TYR A 657 -5.55 -3.47 0.52
CA TYR A 657 -4.25 -3.80 1.14
C TYR A 657 -4.23 -5.24 1.66
N GLN A 658 -3.34 -6.08 1.12
CA GLN A 658 -3.40 -7.52 1.34
C GLN A 658 -2.11 -8.09 1.93
N LEU A 659 -2.22 -8.87 3.00
CA LEU A 659 -1.09 -9.54 3.65
C LEU A 659 -1.24 -11.06 3.56
N TYR A 660 -0.29 -11.71 2.91
CA TYR A 660 -0.16 -13.16 2.86
C TYR A 660 1.10 -13.53 3.65
N SER A 661 0.98 -14.31 4.73
CA SER A 661 2.15 -14.73 5.50
C SER A 661 2.18 -16.21 5.82
N LYS A 662 3.37 -16.82 5.67
CA LYS A 662 3.67 -18.24 5.91
C LYS A 662 2.72 -19.16 5.11
N CYS A 663 2.26 -18.70 3.95
CA CYS A 663 1.32 -19.39 3.08
C CYS A 663 2.04 -20.20 1.98
N LEU A 664 1.40 -21.28 1.53
CA LEU A 664 1.70 -21.93 0.26
C LEU A 664 0.87 -21.28 -0.85
N ILE A 665 1.49 -20.95 -1.98
CA ILE A 665 0.78 -20.51 -3.19
C ILE A 665 1.32 -21.31 -4.39
N GLN A 666 0.44 -22.07 -5.06
CA GLN A 666 0.83 -23.04 -6.09
C GLN A 666 0.07 -22.88 -7.40
N GLY A 667 0.80 -22.76 -8.52
CA GLY A 667 0.23 -22.71 -9.86
C GLY A 667 1.28 -22.78 -10.98
N ALA A 668 0.89 -22.35 -12.19
CA ALA A 668 1.69 -22.39 -13.41
C ALA A 668 1.64 -21.10 -14.24
N THR A 669 0.44 -20.67 -14.64
CA THR A 669 0.25 -19.52 -15.53
C THR A 669 -0.35 -18.37 -14.72
N ASP A 670 0.34 -17.23 -14.71
CA ASP A 670 -0.15 -15.95 -14.15
C ASP A 670 -0.73 -16.09 -12.73
N PHE A 671 -0.16 -17.01 -11.92
CA PHE A 671 -0.92 -17.58 -10.81
C PHE A 671 -1.04 -16.69 -9.57
N ILE A 672 -0.41 -15.51 -9.58
CA ILE A 672 -0.67 -14.39 -8.67
C ILE A 672 -0.89 -13.12 -9.52
N PHE A 673 -2.12 -12.62 -9.58
CA PHE A 673 -2.51 -11.57 -10.52
C PHE A 673 -3.62 -10.67 -9.97
N GLY A 674 -3.88 -9.56 -10.66
CA GLY A 674 -4.85 -8.53 -10.23
C GLY A 674 -4.39 -7.12 -10.62
N GLN A 675 -5.33 -6.16 -10.62
CA GLN A 675 -5.07 -4.83 -11.19
C GLN A 675 -4.81 -3.72 -10.16
N LYS A 676 -5.45 -3.74 -8.97
CA LYS A 676 -5.44 -2.61 -8.02
C LYS A 676 -4.75 -2.85 -6.67
N ALA A 677 -4.67 -4.09 -6.18
CA ALA A 677 -4.21 -4.39 -4.82
C ALA A 677 -2.74 -4.08 -4.56
N SER A 678 -2.46 -3.56 -3.37
CA SER A 678 -1.10 -3.47 -2.82
C SER A 678 -0.91 -4.63 -1.84
N SER A 679 0.05 -5.50 -2.09
CA SER A 679 0.12 -6.83 -1.48
C SER A 679 1.52 -7.21 -1.01
N TRP A 680 1.60 -7.59 0.26
CA TRP A 680 2.82 -8.12 0.88
C TRP A 680 2.72 -9.63 1.03
N PHE A 681 3.75 -10.34 0.60
CA PHE A 681 3.90 -11.78 0.77
C PHE A 681 5.12 -12.04 1.65
N GLU A 682 4.90 -12.46 2.90
CA GLU A 682 5.96 -12.71 3.89
C GLU A 682 6.18 -14.21 4.07
N LYS A 683 7.43 -14.69 3.89
CA LYS A 683 7.81 -16.09 4.18
C LYS A 683 6.92 -17.12 3.47
N CYS A 684 6.35 -16.76 2.31
CA CYS A 684 5.48 -17.62 1.53
C CYS A 684 6.29 -18.60 0.68
N ASP A 685 5.81 -19.84 0.64
CA ASP A 685 6.32 -20.88 -0.25
C ASP A 685 5.57 -20.80 -1.58
N LEU A 686 6.26 -20.32 -2.62
CA LEU A 686 5.74 -20.29 -3.98
C LEU A 686 6.13 -21.61 -4.64
N ARG A 687 5.15 -22.31 -5.21
CA ARG A 687 5.34 -23.66 -5.78
C ARG A 687 4.87 -23.75 -7.22
N VAL A 688 5.81 -24.04 -8.11
CA VAL A 688 5.56 -24.12 -9.54
C VAL A 688 5.25 -25.57 -9.94
N VAL A 689 4.17 -25.79 -10.69
CA VAL A 689 3.77 -27.13 -11.16
C VAL A 689 4.34 -27.41 -12.56
N SER A 690 4.11 -28.62 -13.08
CA SER A 690 4.66 -29.07 -14.36
C SER A 690 4.08 -28.27 -15.55
N ALA A 691 4.89 -27.38 -16.14
CA ALA A 691 4.56 -26.59 -17.33
C ALA A 691 5.80 -26.42 -18.24
N SER A 692 5.59 -26.21 -19.54
CA SER A 692 6.66 -25.92 -20.51
C SER A 692 7.17 -24.48 -20.42
N ILE A 693 6.28 -23.55 -20.07
CA ILE A 693 6.56 -22.17 -19.70
C ILE A 693 5.54 -21.74 -18.64
N GLY A 694 5.96 -20.95 -17.65
CA GLY A 694 5.07 -20.47 -16.60
C GLY A 694 5.47 -19.10 -16.03
N TYR A 695 4.54 -18.47 -15.33
CA TYR A 695 4.65 -17.12 -14.78
C TYR A 695 4.12 -17.10 -13.35
N ILE A 696 4.93 -16.64 -12.41
CA ILE A 696 4.53 -16.55 -11.00
C ILE A 696 3.60 -15.34 -10.79
N THR A 697 3.90 -14.21 -11.43
CA THR A 697 3.09 -12.99 -11.31
C THR A 697 2.63 -12.42 -12.64
N ALA A 698 1.41 -11.88 -12.63
CA ALA A 698 0.83 -11.09 -13.72
C ALA A 698 0.16 -9.83 -13.13
N ASN A 699 0.99 -8.91 -12.60
CA ASN A 699 0.49 -7.66 -12.05
C ASN A 699 -0.09 -6.78 -13.18
N GLY A 700 -1.34 -6.33 -12.99
CA GLY A 700 -2.13 -5.60 -13.98
C GLY A 700 -2.31 -4.13 -13.65
N ARG A 701 -1.29 -3.47 -13.08
CA ARG A 701 -1.30 -2.03 -12.83
C ARG A 701 -1.36 -1.24 -14.13
N ASP A 702 -2.46 -0.51 -14.32
CA ASP A 702 -2.81 0.19 -15.56
C ASP A 702 -2.21 1.60 -15.71
N SER A 703 -1.74 2.20 -14.62
CA SER A 703 -1.46 3.63 -14.55
C SER A 703 -0.33 3.98 -13.59
N SER A 704 0.31 5.13 -13.81
CA SER A 704 1.36 5.69 -12.94
C SER A 704 0.83 6.09 -11.55
N SER A 705 -0.45 6.42 -11.43
CA SER A 705 -1.16 6.76 -10.19
C SER A 705 -1.74 5.55 -9.45
N GLY A 706 -1.95 4.41 -10.13
CA GLY A 706 -2.52 3.21 -9.52
C GLY A 706 -1.74 2.70 -8.31
N LEU A 707 -2.43 2.30 -7.25
CA LEU A 707 -1.80 1.85 -5.99
C LEU A 707 -1.08 0.50 -6.09
N SER A 708 -1.49 -0.34 -7.04
CA SER A 708 -1.06 -1.74 -7.17
C SER A 708 0.45 -1.97 -7.01
N TYR A 709 0.84 -2.94 -6.19
CA TYR A 709 2.26 -3.25 -5.91
C TYR A 709 2.34 -4.61 -5.23
N TYR A 710 3.00 -5.60 -5.82
CA TYR A 710 3.28 -6.87 -5.15
C TYR A 710 4.73 -6.92 -4.64
N VAL A 711 4.94 -7.26 -3.36
CA VAL A 711 6.29 -7.48 -2.80
C VAL A 711 6.35 -8.86 -2.13
N PHE A 712 7.28 -9.67 -2.60
CA PHE A 712 7.59 -10.99 -2.06
C PHE A 712 8.85 -10.90 -1.22
N ASN A 713 8.68 -10.95 0.10
CA ASN A 713 9.75 -10.79 1.09
C ASN A 713 10.01 -12.10 1.83
N ASN A 714 11.29 -12.48 1.95
CA ASN A 714 11.72 -13.72 2.60
C ASN A 714 11.06 -15.01 2.04
N CYS A 715 10.53 -14.97 0.81
CA CYS A 715 9.80 -16.07 0.19
C CYS A 715 10.73 -17.15 -0.35
N ASN A 716 10.17 -18.27 -0.81
CA ASN A 716 10.95 -19.38 -1.37
C ASN A 716 10.26 -20.03 -2.58
N ILE A 717 10.97 -20.13 -3.71
CA ILE A 717 10.46 -20.55 -5.01
C ILE A 717 11.07 -21.88 -5.45
N ALA A 718 10.24 -22.92 -5.53
CA ALA A 718 10.64 -24.26 -5.93
C ALA A 718 9.55 -24.98 -6.73
N ALA A 719 9.91 -26.09 -7.38
CA ALA A 719 8.92 -27.02 -7.91
C ALA A 719 8.00 -27.54 -6.78
N ALA A 720 6.71 -27.70 -7.09
CA ALA A 720 5.77 -28.38 -6.21
C ALA A 720 6.21 -29.85 -5.96
N SER A 721 5.88 -30.40 -4.80
CA SER A 721 6.19 -31.82 -4.53
C SER A 721 5.53 -32.72 -5.58
N GLY A 722 6.24 -33.76 -6.02
CA GLY A 722 5.80 -34.65 -7.09
C GLY A 722 5.74 -34.04 -8.50
N ASN A 723 6.16 -32.78 -8.71
CA ASN A 723 6.20 -32.16 -10.03
C ASN A 723 7.62 -32.12 -10.59
N SER A 724 7.79 -32.53 -11.85
CA SER A 724 9.03 -32.39 -12.60
C SER A 724 8.97 -31.12 -13.43
N VAL A 725 9.73 -30.11 -13.03
CA VAL A 725 9.79 -28.80 -13.71
C VAL A 725 11.20 -28.61 -14.28
N THR A 726 11.30 -28.37 -15.59
CA THR A 726 12.58 -28.13 -16.26
C THR A 726 13.24 -26.87 -15.72
N ASN A 727 14.56 -26.92 -15.56
CA ASN A 727 15.33 -25.73 -15.19
C ASN A 727 15.09 -24.60 -16.21
N GLY A 728 14.81 -23.41 -15.71
CA GLY A 728 14.51 -22.23 -16.53
C GLY A 728 13.12 -22.16 -17.17
N ALA A 729 12.18 -23.04 -16.82
CA ALA A 729 10.82 -23.02 -17.37
C ALA A 729 9.94 -21.86 -16.85
N TYR A 730 10.27 -21.26 -15.71
CA TYR A 730 9.43 -20.25 -15.05
C TYR A 730 10.02 -18.85 -15.05
N TYR A 731 9.16 -17.85 -15.18
CA TYR A 731 9.49 -16.45 -14.98
C TYR A 731 8.85 -15.92 -13.69
N LEU A 732 9.54 -15.01 -13.01
CA LEU A 732 9.07 -14.26 -11.85
C LEU A 732 7.77 -13.49 -12.16
N GLY A 733 7.65 -13.00 -13.40
CA GLY A 733 6.38 -12.48 -13.91
C GLY A 733 6.44 -11.95 -15.33
N ARG A 734 5.28 -11.45 -15.76
CA ARG A 734 5.08 -10.68 -16.99
C ARG A 734 4.06 -9.55 -16.79
N PRO A 735 4.12 -8.45 -17.56
CA PRO A 735 3.29 -7.26 -17.31
C PRO A 735 1.89 -7.42 -17.90
N TRP A 736 0.88 -7.73 -17.07
CA TRP A 736 -0.50 -7.78 -17.58
C TRP A 736 -0.98 -6.40 -18.04
N ARG A 737 -0.43 -5.31 -17.48
CA ARG A 737 -0.59 -3.92 -17.93
C ARG A 737 0.74 -3.17 -17.89
N GLU A 738 0.83 -2.05 -18.58
CA GLU A 738 2.09 -1.33 -18.88
C GLU A 738 2.86 -0.81 -17.65
N TYR A 739 2.17 -0.56 -16.54
CA TYR A 739 2.76 -0.02 -15.31
C TYR A 739 2.98 -1.11 -14.24
N ALA A 740 2.98 -2.40 -14.64
CA ALA A 740 3.09 -3.55 -13.75
C ALA A 740 4.23 -3.42 -12.72
N ARG A 741 3.92 -3.69 -11.44
CA ARG A 741 4.82 -3.39 -10.33
C ARG A 741 4.93 -4.56 -9.35
N VAL A 742 6.09 -5.23 -9.38
CA VAL A 742 6.40 -6.45 -8.62
C VAL A 742 7.85 -6.41 -8.13
N VAL A 743 8.10 -6.78 -6.87
CA VAL A 743 9.44 -6.97 -6.31
C VAL A 743 9.59 -8.34 -5.67
N PHE A 744 10.68 -9.04 -5.97
CA PHE A 744 11.14 -10.20 -5.20
C PHE A 744 12.37 -9.80 -4.38
N GLN A 745 12.29 -9.91 -3.06
CA GLN A 745 13.37 -9.54 -2.16
C GLN A 745 13.63 -10.60 -1.09
N LYS A 746 14.92 -10.79 -0.75
CA LYS A 746 15.40 -11.79 0.23
C LYS A 746 14.88 -13.20 -0.06
N THR A 747 14.53 -13.47 -1.32
CA THR A 747 13.77 -14.65 -1.73
C THR A 747 14.71 -15.75 -2.24
N SER A 748 14.51 -16.96 -1.74
CA SER A 748 15.19 -18.17 -2.22
C SER A 748 14.58 -18.63 -3.54
N MET A 749 15.41 -18.95 -4.54
CA MET A 749 14.99 -19.33 -5.89
C MET A 749 15.79 -20.54 -6.38
N THR A 750 15.12 -21.67 -6.59
CA THR A 750 15.73 -22.82 -7.26
C THR A 750 15.90 -22.58 -8.77
N SER A 751 16.59 -23.48 -9.46
CA SER A 751 16.90 -23.40 -10.90
C SER A 751 15.69 -23.50 -11.84
N VAL A 752 14.45 -23.59 -11.32
CA VAL A 752 13.22 -23.51 -12.13
C VAL A 752 13.04 -22.13 -12.78
N ILE A 753 13.63 -21.07 -12.19
CA ILE A 753 13.57 -19.70 -12.72
C ILE A 753 14.49 -19.54 -13.94
N ASN A 754 13.96 -18.94 -15.00
CA ASN A 754 14.67 -18.61 -16.24
C ASN A 754 15.77 -17.59 -15.98
N SER A 755 16.89 -17.67 -16.70
CA SER A 755 18.02 -16.74 -16.53
C SER A 755 17.63 -15.28 -16.79
N ALA A 756 16.65 -15.02 -17.67
CA ALA A 756 16.10 -13.69 -17.90
C ALA A 756 15.23 -13.17 -16.74
N GLY A 757 14.78 -14.03 -15.82
CA GLY A 757 13.95 -13.69 -14.65
C GLY A 757 12.52 -13.29 -15.00
N TRP A 758 12.35 -12.31 -15.87
CA TRP A 758 11.09 -11.67 -16.25
C TRP A 758 10.84 -11.83 -17.75
N ARG A 759 9.56 -11.78 -18.17
CA ARG A 759 9.17 -11.85 -19.58
C ARG A 759 8.35 -10.64 -19.99
N ILE A 760 8.47 -10.25 -21.26
CA ILE A 760 7.50 -9.40 -21.96
C ILE A 760 6.10 -10.04 -21.88
N TRP A 761 5.03 -9.25 -22.03
CA TRP A 761 3.68 -9.80 -22.02
C TRP A 761 3.43 -10.74 -23.21
N ASN A 762 3.58 -10.21 -24.43
CA ASN A 762 3.73 -10.94 -25.69
C ASN A 762 4.67 -10.18 -26.64
N SER A 763 5.02 -10.77 -27.78
CA SER A 763 5.80 -10.08 -28.84
C SER A 763 4.90 -9.16 -29.67
N GLY A 764 5.32 -7.92 -29.90
CA GLY A 764 4.51 -6.85 -30.50
C GLY A 764 3.50 -6.21 -29.54
N ASP A 765 3.53 -6.61 -28.27
CA ASP A 765 2.70 -6.13 -27.16
C ASP A 765 3.47 -6.37 -25.85
N GLU A 766 4.68 -5.80 -25.78
CA GLU A 766 5.66 -6.13 -24.74
C GLU A 766 5.24 -5.63 -23.34
N ARG A 767 4.62 -4.43 -23.29
CA ARG A 767 4.14 -3.72 -22.09
C ARG A 767 5.22 -3.43 -21.02
N THR A 768 6.48 -3.26 -21.43
CA THR A 768 7.64 -3.13 -20.52
C THR A 768 8.09 -1.70 -20.20
N SER A 769 7.58 -0.67 -20.87
CA SER A 769 8.16 0.68 -20.80
C SER A 769 8.03 1.38 -19.44
N ASN A 770 7.00 1.05 -18.65
CA ASN A 770 6.70 1.72 -17.38
C ASN A 770 6.65 0.76 -16.18
N VAL A 771 7.20 -0.45 -16.32
CA VAL A 771 7.16 -1.49 -15.29
C VAL A 771 8.20 -1.23 -14.20
N LEU A 772 7.93 -1.74 -12.99
CA LEU A 772 8.94 -1.92 -11.95
C LEU A 772 8.99 -3.39 -11.58
N PHE A 773 9.96 -4.10 -12.14
CA PHE A 773 10.24 -5.52 -11.88
C PHE A 773 11.55 -5.64 -11.10
N GLY A 774 11.43 -5.48 -9.78
CA GLY A 774 12.57 -5.32 -8.89
C GLY A 774 13.09 -6.63 -8.28
N GLU A 775 14.40 -6.73 -8.11
CA GLU A 775 15.04 -7.81 -7.35
C GLU A 775 16.03 -7.26 -6.31
N TYR A 776 15.98 -7.77 -5.08
CA TYR A 776 16.87 -7.37 -3.98
C TYR A 776 17.34 -8.55 -3.13
N SER A 777 18.66 -8.81 -3.10
CA SER A 777 19.28 -9.81 -2.20
C SER A 777 18.62 -11.21 -2.25
N ASN A 778 18.18 -11.63 -3.44
CA ASN A 778 17.65 -12.97 -3.68
C ASN A 778 18.79 -14.00 -3.70
N THR A 779 18.47 -15.26 -3.40
CA THR A 779 19.47 -16.34 -3.22
C THR A 779 19.07 -17.62 -3.95
N GLY A 780 20.01 -18.56 -4.10
CA GLY A 780 19.82 -19.80 -4.85
C GLY A 780 20.04 -19.62 -6.36
N ALA A 781 20.03 -20.73 -7.11
CA ALA A 781 20.41 -20.75 -8.53
C ALA A 781 19.56 -19.82 -9.42
N GLY A 782 18.26 -19.70 -9.14
CA GLY A 782 17.33 -18.86 -9.89
C GLY A 782 17.50 -17.35 -9.65
N ALA A 783 18.18 -16.95 -8.58
CA ALA A 783 18.47 -15.54 -8.26
C ALA A 783 19.61 -14.95 -9.11
N SER A 784 20.15 -15.72 -10.06
CA SER A 784 21.20 -15.30 -11.00
C SER A 784 20.78 -15.57 -12.45
N GLY A 785 21.46 -14.93 -13.41
CA GLY A 785 21.21 -15.09 -14.83
C GLY A 785 21.49 -13.81 -15.62
N THR A 786 21.13 -13.80 -16.90
CA THR A 786 21.27 -12.64 -17.80
C THR A 786 20.40 -11.46 -17.39
N ARG A 787 19.20 -11.74 -16.88
CA ARG A 787 18.08 -10.82 -16.65
C ARG A 787 17.58 -10.07 -17.91
N ALA A 788 16.29 -9.74 -17.90
CA ALA A 788 15.65 -8.97 -18.96
C ALA A 788 16.04 -7.49 -18.83
N SER A 789 16.20 -6.77 -19.94
CA SER A 789 16.69 -5.38 -19.95
C SER A 789 15.82 -4.38 -19.19
N PHE A 790 14.56 -4.72 -18.92
CA PHE A 790 13.57 -3.92 -18.17
C PHE A 790 13.42 -4.35 -16.69
N TYR A 791 14.31 -5.21 -16.17
CA TYR A 791 14.37 -5.49 -14.73
C TYR A 791 15.07 -4.36 -13.96
N THR A 792 14.81 -4.26 -12.67
CA THR A 792 15.48 -3.30 -11.77
C THR A 792 16.21 -4.03 -10.66
N LYS A 793 17.55 -3.96 -10.63
CA LYS A 793 18.30 -4.36 -9.43
C LYS A 793 18.17 -3.25 -8.38
N LEU A 794 17.50 -3.54 -7.27
CA LEU A 794 17.31 -2.57 -6.19
C LEU A 794 18.57 -2.43 -5.34
N SER A 795 18.79 -1.24 -4.77
CA SER A 795 19.85 -0.95 -3.79
C SER A 795 19.45 -1.24 -2.34
N SER A 796 18.15 -1.26 -2.04
CA SER A 796 17.55 -1.49 -0.73
C SER A 796 16.29 -2.35 -0.85
N PRO A 797 15.82 -3.00 0.24
CA PRO A 797 14.53 -3.69 0.25
C PRO A 797 13.39 -2.67 0.35
N VAL A 798 12.26 -2.98 -0.28
CA VAL A 798 11.01 -2.25 -0.08
C VAL A 798 10.49 -2.52 1.33
N SER A 799 10.01 -1.49 2.03
CA SER A 799 9.39 -1.64 3.35
C SER A 799 7.94 -2.09 3.25
N ILE A 800 7.48 -2.90 4.21
CA ILE A 800 6.06 -3.25 4.36
C ILE A 800 5.18 -2.02 4.57
N SER A 801 5.70 -0.95 5.19
CA SER A 801 4.99 0.33 5.34
C SER A 801 4.78 1.09 4.03
N THR A 802 5.59 0.82 2.99
CA THR A 802 5.37 1.34 1.62
C THR A 802 4.20 0.63 0.94
N ILE A 803 3.94 -0.63 1.32
CA ILE A 803 2.97 -1.51 0.66
C ILE A 803 1.62 -1.51 1.36
N LEU A 804 1.59 -1.51 2.70
CA LEU A 804 0.38 -1.59 3.52
C LEU A 804 0.05 -0.28 4.27
N THR A 805 0.69 0.83 3.88
CA THR A 805 0.78 2.12 4.59
C THR A 805 1.58 2.07 5.90
N GLY A 806 2.05 3.23 6.40
CA GLY A 806 2.67 3.34 7.72
C GLY A 806 1.77 2.89 8.88
N SER A 807 0.45 2.85 8.68
CA SER A 807 -0.55 2.44 9.67
C SER A 807 -0.90 0.94 9.64
N TYR A 808 -0.21 0.12 8.85
CA TYR A 808 -0.55 -1.31 8.66
C TYR A 808 -0.68 -2.09 9.97
N ALA A 809 0.18 -1.82 10.95
CA ALA A 809 0.27 -2.56 12.20
C ALA A 809 -0.98 -2.41 13.11
N SER A 810 -1.81 -1.38 12.89
CA SER A 810 -3.08 -1.19 13.60
C SER A 810 -4.32 -1.57 12.79
N LYS A 811 -4.17 -2.05 11.54
CA LYS A 811 -5.29 -2.53 10.73
C LYS A 811 -5.79 -3.88 11.24
N GLY A 812 -7.10 -4.07 11.25
CA GLY A 812 -7.71 -5.31 11.77
C GLY A 812 -7.23 -6.57 11.06
N TYR A 813 -6.91 -6.50 9.76
CA TYR A 813 -6.37 -7.64 9.01
C TYR A 813 -4.95 -8.06 9.40
N TYR A 814 -4.15 -7.20 10.05
CA TYR A 814 -2.76 -7.49 10.41
C TYR A 814 -2.63 -8.45 11.60
N ASP A 815 -1.57 -9.26 11.63
CA ASP A 815 -1.23 -10.16 12.74
C ASP A 815 0.30 -10.28 12.89
N ALA A 816 0.85 -9.66 13.93
CA ALA A 816 2.28 -9.65 14.22
C ALA A 816 2.85 -11.06 14.52
N SER A 817 2.03 -12.02 14.96
CA SER A 817 2.51 -13.37 15.27
C SER A 817 2.91 -14.17 14.02
N TYR A 818 2.48 -13.71 12.84
CA TYR A 818 2.80 -14.34 11.56
C TYR A 818 3.96 -13.68 10.81
N MET A 819 4.55 -12.60 11.31
CA MET A 819 5.64 -11.92 10.60
C MET A 819 7.02 -12.59 10.76
#